data_AF-A0A9Q9RQS1-F1
#
_entry.id   AF-A0A9Q9RQS1-F1
#
_cell.length_a   1.000
_cell.length_b   1.000
_cell.length_c   1.000
_cell.angle_alpha   90.00
_cell.angle_beta   90.00
_cell.angle_gamma   90.00
#
_symmetry.space_group_name_H-M   'P 1'
#
loop_
_entity.id
_entity.type
_entity.pdbx_description
1 polymer ?
#
loop_
_entity_poly.entity_id
_entity_poly.type
_entity_poly.pdbx_seq_one_letter_code
_entity_poly.pdbx_strand_id
1 'polypeptide(L)'
;MACRLYLHPLIISTAQQFFFIYIAGFTSRTSILRPIGFIIFLISTFVALATFEDFVEPPGWVSRAIISAFPQISLTYFERMIVRKIAYVEDREKKDQEPQFRFAEFRKRYVFGQEVASSMRGLGTPWEIRNIHHFDSQDPTYVPAATPFVCINLLKVLLCYFVHKMCITTQLSLDQQYMARNYVPIFRRVSEVTLAELQVRYIATVTTVVSIFCFIQGGYSLASAASVTMNPKAVKDWRPIFGELTESYCLRQFWSTFWHQGLQNNLRGTATWIVKNIFRIKSYSLPSRYLKILLAFALSGLVHVPSDMGSAVSAKDSGAIQFFSTQLIGLMLEDMLGDLFLPLWKYKFTKILTRLAGYLWVISFLAWSGPVRWFPVILQQRPETELIRLSAFKPMAKVMSYNMISPLYAIGGLLLAYIGLSTLQLLYNYKKAKYIGLPVLITPIDPSNVPYLLCSSFLEPFLRKVLPFGLGNFVEYNSRDWNYEQIHDLQERIGDTFIIVSPKQIRVFTGNAKASDDLCRRRRDFVKAVALYKPLEIFGRNVVTTEGDDWVRHRRITTPPFNERNSALVWDESKRQATDMLKMWASNPKGVVNPQSDTMVLALHVLTAAGFGRSYTFGSGLESALENHSLTYRDSLSLILGNLFTAVFTATLNLPTWMLPSKFNQVQDAVVNFRQYMAEMVAEEREAMDAGAGEQDNLMSILVRASENQNKEGKATRHLTDSEIYGNLFSYNLAGHETTSNTLAYATILLAANPEWQKWAAEEVDQVTAGVDLKDLDYETYYPQLKRVLAIMHETLRLFGAARAVPKTTLVDQTLKVNGTSYTIPRNTFVGVNLAGLHTSSASWGDNALQWLPSRWITADDKLAPMPTGAFLPWAAGPRVCPGKKFSQVEFVAVMACLLKDYTVEPDAEGDHLKEAASKALMEEAKQSSFNFLLKVKHPEKIKLRCVRRV
;
A
#
# COMPACT_ATOMS: atom_id res chain seq x y z
N MET A 1 57.13 -42.40 16.21
CA MET A 1 56.50 -41.21 15.59
C MET A 1 55.81 -41.68 14.32
N ALA A 2 54.55 -42.13 14.43
CA ALA A 2 53.84 -42.76 13.31
C ALA A 2 53.34 -41.67 12.35
N CYS A 3 53.72 -41.80 11.07
CA CYS A 3 53.27 -40.93 9.99
C CYS A 3 51.75 -41.11 9.80
N ARG A 4 50.93 -40.29 10.44
CA ARG A 4 49.48 -40.26 10.23
C ARG A 4 49.22 -39.56 8.89
N LEU A 5 49.00 -40.35 7.83
CA LEU A 5 48.49 -39.88 6.54
C LEU A 5 47.01 -39.46 6.73
N TYR A 6 46.77 -38.23 7.18
CA TYR A 6 45.43 -37.66 7.19
C TYR A 6 45.14 -36.99 5.85
N LEU A 7 44.12 -37.49 5.14
CA LEU A 7 43.59 -36.84 3.94
C LEU A 7 42.84 -35.56 4.36
N HIS A 8 43.18 -34.44 3.73
CA HIS A 8 42.53 -33.16 3.99
C HIS A 8 41.00 -33.26 3.78
N PRO A 9 40.14 -32.69 4.65
CA PRO A 9 38.69 -32.81 4.55
C PRO A 9 38.11 -32.42 3.18
N LEU A 10 38.65 -31.39 2.53
CA LEU A 10 38.23 -31.01 1.17
C LEU A 10 38.49 -32.11 0.12
N ILE A 11 39.57 -32.89 0.26
CA ILE A 11 39.87 -34.03 -0.61
C ILE A 11 38.83 -35.12 -0.39
N ILE A 12 38.49 -35.41 0.88
CA ILE A 12 37.46 -36.39 1.23
C ILE A 12 36.10 -35.97 0.64
N SER A 13 35.71 -34.70 0.80
CA SER A 13 34.45 -34.17 0.26
C SER A 13 34.41 -34.23 -1.28
N THR A 14 35.51 -33.88 -1.93
CA THR A 14 35.64 -33.95 -3.39
C THR A 14 35.53 -35.40 -3.88
N ALA A 15 36.20 -36.33 -3.21
CA ALA A 15 36.13 -37.75 -3.51
C ALA A 15 34.72 -38.32 -3.30
N GLN A 16 34.01 -37.94 -2.23
CA GLN A 16 32.61 -38.29 -2.01
C GLN A 16 31.73 -37.79 -3.18
N GLN A 17 31.94 -36.56 -3.65
CA GLN A 17 31.17 -36.01 -4.75
C GLN A 17 31.41 -36.76 -6.06
N PHE A 18 32.67 -37.04 -6.42
CA PHE A 18 32.99 -37.85 -7.61
C PHE A 18 32.43 -39.27 -7.51
N PHE A 19 32.52 -39.89 -6.35
CA PHE A 19 31.98 -41.23 -6.13
C PHE A 19 30.46 -41.23 -6.20
N PHE A 20 29.77 -40.19 -5.71
CA PHE A 20 28.32 -40.03 -5.90
C PHE A 20 27.98 -39.96 -7.39
N ILE A 21 28.65 -39.09 -8.14
CA ILE A 21 28.43 -38.91 -9.58
C ILE A 21 28.59 -40.24 -10.31
N TYR A 22 29.64 -40.99 -9.99
CA TYR A 22 29.90 -42.28 -10.58
C TYR A 22 28.79 -43.30 -10.25
N ILE A 23 28.43 -43.46 -8.98
CA ILE A 23 27.39 -44.42 -8.59
C ILE A 23 26.03 -44.05 -9.20
N ALA A 24 25.68 -42.76 -9.22
CA ALA A 24 24.41 -42.31 -9.77
C ALA A 24 24.31 -42.51 -11.30
N GLY A 25 25.39 -42.24 -12.04
CA GLY A 25 25.44 -42.35 -13.51
C GLY A 25 25.64 -43.76 -14.05
N PHE A 26 26.35 -44.62 -13.32
CA PHE A 26 26.90 -45.88 -13.85
C PHE A 26 26.42 -47.14 -13.13
N THR A 27 25.49 -47.04 -12.19
CA THR A 27 24.90 -48.22 -11.53
C THR A 27 23.38 -48.32 -11.73
N SER A 28 22.87 -49.54 -11.88
CA SER A 28 21.43 -49.80 -11.94
C SER A 28 20.76 -49.67 -10.56
N ARG A 29 19.43 -49.48 -10.53
CA ARG A 29 18.63 -49.32 -9.30
C ARG A 29 18.68 -50.50 -8.32
N THR A 30 19.13 -51.67 -8.78
CA THR A 30 19.26 -52.91 -7.98
C THR A 30 20.70 -53.24 -7.62
N SER A 31 21.67 -52.43 -8.06
CA SER A 31 23.10 -52.69 -7.79
C SER A 31 23.42 -52.66 -6.30
N ILE A 32 24.14 -53.69 -5.83
CA ILE A 32 24.64 -53.78 -4.45
C ILE A 32 25.72 -52.72 -4.15
N LEU A 33 26.32 -52.12 -5.17
CA LEU A 33 27.28 -51.02 -5.01
C LEU A 33 26.64 -49.78 -4.40
N ARG A 34 25.32 -49.60 -4.52
CA ARG A 34 24.59 -48.46 -3.94
C ARG A 34 24.58 -48.49 -2.40
N PRO A 35 24.10 -49.56 -1.72
CA PRO A 35 24.18 -49.66 -0.26
C PRO A 35 25.61 -49.75 0.27
N ILE A 36 26.53 -50.45 -0.43
CA ILE A 36 27.95 -50.46 -0.06
C ILE A 36 28.51 -49.03 -0.13
N GLY A 37 28.18 -48.28 -1.18
CA GLY A 37 28.54 -46.88 -1.33
C GLY A 37 28.04 -46.04 -0.15
N PHE A 38 26.82 -46.25 0.34
CA PHE A 38 26.32 -45.52 1.51
C PHE A 38 27.17 -45.76 2.77
N ILE A 39 27.63 -47.00 3.00
CA ILE A 39 28.52 -47.33 4.12
C ILE A 39 29.85 -46.57 3.99
N ILE A 40 30.40 -46.49 2.78
CA ILE A 40 31.62 -45.71 2.49
C ILE A 40 31.40 -44.20 2.78
N PHE A 41 30.24 -43.64 2.44
CA PHE A 41 29.90 -42.25 2.77
C PHE A 41 29.80 -42.01 4.27
N LEU A 42 29.23 -42.95 5.04
CA LEU A 42 29.17 -42.85 6.50
C LEU A 42 30.56 -42.90 7.13
N ILE A 43 31.41 -43.85 6.71
CA ILE A 43 32.80 -43.96 7.21
C ILE A 43 33.60 -42.72 6.85
N SER A 44 33.54 -42.25 5.61
CA SER A 44 34.27 -41.05 5.17
C SER A 44 33.77 -39.77 5.87
N THR A 45 32.46 -39.66 6.11
CA THR A 45 31.90 -38.57 6.93
C THR A 45 32.41 -38.64 8.36
N PHE A 46 32.43 -39.83 8.98
CA PHE A 46 32.97 -40.01 10.32
C PHE A 46 34.45 -39.62 10.40
N VAL A 47 35.27 -40.08 9.45
CA VAL A 47 36.69 -39.72 9.37
C VAL A 47 36.88 -38.22 9.17
N ALA A 48 36.11 -37.59 8.27
CA ALA A 48 36.18 -36.15 8.04
C ALA A 48 35.81 -35.35 9.28
N LEU A 49 34.77 -35.76 10.03
CA LEU A 49 34.38 -35.11 11.28
C LEU A 49 35.41 -35.31 12.39
N ALA A 50 36.00 -36.50 12.49
CA ALA A 50 36.99 -36.83 13.51
C ALA A 50 38.35 -36.12 13.30
N THR A 51 38.65 -35.72 12.06
CA THR A 51 39.92 -35.07 11.70
C THR A 51 39.75 -33.57 11.41
N PHE A 52 38.52 -33.04 11.43
CA PHE A 52 38.23 -31.68 10.98
C PHE A 52 39.01 -30.61 11.77
N GLU A 53 39.09 -30.77 13.10
CA GLU A 53 39.76 -29.83 14.01
C GLU A 53 41.26 -29.71 13.72
N ASP A 54 41.88 -30.75 13.15
CA ASP A 54 43.31 -30.76 12.80
C ASP A 54 43.64 -29.86 11.58
N PHE A 55 42.64 -29.44 10.80
CA PHE A 55 42.84 -28.76 9.50
C PHE A 55 42.23 -27.36 9.39
N VAL A 56 41.37 -26.94 10.31
CA VAL A 56 40.59 -25.70 10.16
C VAL A 56 40.70 -24.80 11.38
N GLU A 57 41.68 -23.90 11.36
CA GLU A 57 41.84 -22.79 12.31
C GLU A 57 41.92 -21.43 11.57
N PRO A 58 41.24 -20.37 12.05
CA PRO A 58 40.34 -20.33 13.20
C PRO A 58 38.91 -20.81 12.88
N PRO A 59 38.16 -21.31 13.89
CA PRO A 59 36.73 -21.64 13.75
C PRO A 59 35.91 -20.41 13.37
N GLY A 60 34.94 -20.55 12.47
CA GLY A 60 34.15 -19.43 11.94
C GLY A 60 33.06 -19.90 10.96
N TRP A 61 32.40 -18.99 10.25
CA TRP A 61 31.25 -19.36 9.39
C TRP A 61 31.62 -20.26 8.20
N VAL A 62 32.83 -20.12 7.67
CA VAL A 62 33.33 -20.96 6.56
C VAL A 62 33.57 -22.40 7.01
N SER A 63 34.16 -22.59 8.20
CA SER A 63 34.37 -23.92 8.78
C SER A 63 33.04 -24.62 9.03
N ARG A 64 32.00 -23.89 9.49
CA ARG A 64 30.62 -24.41 9.60
C ARG A 64 30.08 -24.95 8.28
N ALA A 65 30.23 -24.19 7.19
CA ALA A 65 29.74 -24.63 5.89
C ALA A 65 30.45 -25.89 5.40
N ILE A 66 31.78 -25.93 5.50
CA ILE A 66 32.58 -27.08 5.06
C ILE A 66 32.21 -28.33 5.86
N ILE A 67 32.17 -28.25 7.19
CA ILE A 67 31.91 -29.41 8.04
C ILE A 67 30.46 -29.90 7.91
N SER A 68 29.49 -29.00 7.68
CA SER A 68 28.09 -29.38 7.48
C SER A 68 27.82 -30.06 6.13
N ALA A 69 28.71 -29.89 5.15
CA ALA A 69 28.55 -30.48 3.82
C ALA A 69 28.62 -32.02 3.86
N PHE A 70 29.47 -32.63 4.68
CA PHE A 70 29.64 -34.09 4.75
C PHE A 70 28.36 -34.86 5.15
N PRO A 71 27.70 -34.55 6.29
CA PRO A 71 26.45 -35.22 6.64
C PRO A 71 25.33 -34.90 5.64
N GLN A 72 25.33 -33.71 5.04
CA GLN A 72 24.35 -33.33 4.02
C GLN A 72 24.51 -34.16 2.73
N ILE A 73 25.74 -34.36 2.26
CA ILE A 73 26.06 -35.19 1.10
C ILE A 73 25.63 -36.64 1.37
N SER A 74 25.96 -37.19 2.55
CA SER A 74 25.56 -38.54 2.95
C SER A 74 24.04 -38.72 3.00
N LEU A 75 23.32 -37.74 3.55
CA LEU A 75 21.85 -37.77 3.60
C LEU A 75 21.24 -37.67 2.19
N THR A 76 21.82 -36.85 1.32
CA THR A 76 21.38 -36.72 -0.08
C THR A 76 21.61 -38.01 -0.86
N TYR A 77 22.76 -38.66 -0.66
CA TYR A 77 23.05 -39.96 -1.26
C TYR A 77 22.04 -41.01 -0.82
N PHE A 78 21.77 -41.11 0.50
CA PHE A 78 20.79 -42.05 1.04
C PHE A 78 19.40 -41.85 0.41
N GLU A 79 18.91 -40.61 0.39
CA GLU A 79 17.59 -40.30 -0.13
C GLU A 79 17.49 -40.66 -1.62
N ARG A 80 18.49 -40.31 -2.43
CA ARG A 80 18.42 -40.47 -3.88
C ARG A 80 18.70 -41.89 -4.33
N MET A 81 19.75 -42.51 -3.78
CA MET A 81 20.24 -43.81 -4.23
C MET A 81 19.55 -44.98 -3.55
N ILE A 82 19.18 -44.84 -2.27
CA ILE A 82 18.59 -45.93 -1.47
C ILE A 82 17.06 -45.78 -1.38
N VAL A 83 16.55 -44.59 -1.03
CA VAL A 83 15.11 -44.38 -0.85
C VAL A 83 14.38 -44.26 -2.19
N ARG A 84 14.80 -43.33 -3.07
CA ARG A 84 14.16 -43.11 -4.37
C ARG A 84 14.68 -44.03 -5.48
N LYS A 85 15.88 -44.61 -5.30
CA LYS A 85 16.56 -45.45 -6.29
C LYS A 85 16.65 -44.79 -7.67
N ILE A 86 17.03 -43.52 -7.72
CA ILE A 86 17.19 -42.75 -8.96
C ILE A 86 18.26 -43.45 -9.83
N ALA A 87 17.97 -43.62 -11.13
CA ALA A 87 18.86 -44.26 -12.10
C ALA A 87 18.66 -43.62 -13.48
N TYR A 88 19.66 -43.74 -14.35
CA TYR A 88 19.65 -43.19 -15.70
C TYR A 88 18.53 -43.80 -16.55
N VAL A 89 17.90 -43.00 -17.42
CA VAL A 89 16.64 -43.32 -18.11
C VAL A 89 16.76 -44.57 -18.99
N GLU A 90 17.87 -44.76 -19.70
CA GLU A 90 18.05 -45.94 -20.57
C GLU A 90 18.16 -47.26 -19.78
N ASP A 91 18.59 -47.20 -18.51
CA ASP A 91 18.61 -48.37 -17.60
C ASP A 91 17.20 -48.69 -17.06
N ARG A 92 16.17 -47.87 -17.36
CA ARG A 92 14.75 -48.22 -17.08
C ARG A 92 14.19 -49.22 -18.09
N GLU A 93 14.71 -49.24 -19.31
CA GLU A 93 14.06 -49.90 -20.46
C GLU A 93 14.86 -51.08 -21.04
N LYS A 94 16.17 -51.17 -20.80
CA LYS A 94 17.00 -52.27 -21.34
C LYS A 94 17.20 -53.40 -20.32
N LYS A 95 16.66 -54.59 -20.61
CA LYS A 95 17.00 -55.84 -19.91
C LYS A 95 18.06 -56.69 -20.64
N ASP A 96 18.21 -56.59 -21.96
CA ASP A 96 18.96 -57.59 -22.76
C ASP A 96 19.78 -57.03 -23.94
N GLN A 97 20.67 -56.04 -23.74
CA GLN A 97 21.67 -55.70 -24.77
C GLN A 97 23.03 -55.37 -24.16
N GLU A 98 24.10 -55.98 -24.71
CA GLU A 98 25.48 -55.70 -24.33
C GLU A 98 25.87 -54.24 -24.62
N PRO A 99 26.54 -53.55 -23.68
CA PRO A 99 26.88 -52.15 -23.84
C PRO A 99 28.14 -51.97 -24.72
N GLN A 100 27.96 -51.47 -25.95
CA GLN A 100 29.07 -50.81 -26.65
C GLN A 100 29.36 -49.45 -25.97
N PHE A 101 30.46 -49.38 -25.22
CA PHE A 101 30.86 -48.18 -24.50
C PHE A 101 31.36 -47.08 -25.48
N ARG A 102 30.49 -46.13 -25.84
CA ARG A 102 30.86 -44.95 -26.64
C ARG A 102 31.10 -43.75 -25.73
N PHE A 103 32.11 -42.93 -26.01
CA PHE A 103 32.45 -41.73 -25.22
C PHE A 103 31.26 -40.77 -25.01
N ALA A 104 30.36 -40.67 -26.00
CA ALA A 104 29.13 -39.89 -25.89
C ALA A 104 28.17 -40.40 -24.80
N GLU A 105 28.10 -41.71 -24.57
CA GLU A 105 27.26 -42.33 -23.53
C GLU A 105 27.85 -42.12 -22.15
N PHE A 106 29.17 -42.24 -22.02
CA PHE A 106 29.89 -41.89 -20.78
C PHE A 106 29.59 -40.45 -20.37
N ARG A 107 29.65 -39.49 -21.31
CA ARG A 107 29.37 -38.08 -21.04
C ARG A 107 27.94 -37.86 -20.56
N LYS A 108 26.93 -38.51 -21.16
CA LYS A 108 25.53 -38.39 -20.73
C LYS A 108 25.33 -38.94 -19.32
N ARG A 109 25.89 -40.12 -19.02
CA ARG A 109 25.83 -40.74 -17.68
C ARG A 109 26.53 -39.92 -16.62
N TYR A 110 27.68 -39.33 -16.95
CA TYR A 110 28.39 -38.42 -16.05
C TYR A 110 27.58 -37.14 -15.77
N VAL A 111 27.02 -36.49 -16.79
CA VAL A 111 26.16 -35.29 -16.62
C VAL A 111 24.93 -35.63 -15.77
N PHE A 112 24.26 -36.75 -16.03
CA PHE A 112 23.17 -37.23 -15.19
C PHE A 112 23.60 -37.46 -13.74
N GLY A 113 24.73 -38.13 -13.53
CA GLY A 113 25.30 -38.33 -12.20
C GLY A 113 25.60 -37.00 -11.49
N GLN A 114 26.12 -36.01 -12.22
CA GLN A 114 26.37 -34.66 -11.72
C GLN A 114 25.08 -33.93 -11.33
N GLU A 115 24.04 -33.98 -12.16
CA GLU A 115 22.72 -33.42 -11.82
C GLU A 115 22.14 -34.08 -10.57
N VAL A 116 22.24 -35.41 -10.46
CA VAL A 116 21.76 -36.17 -9.29
C VAL A 116 22.58 -35.90 -8.04
N ALA A 117 23.87 -35.61 -8.14
CA ALA A 117 24.71 -35.32 -6.97
C ALA A 117 24.67 -33.85 -6.52
N SER A 118 24.42 -32.90 -7.45
CA SER A 118 24.54 -31.45 -7.18
C SER A 118 23.21 -30.70 -7.12
N SER A 119 22.13 -31.20 -7.73
CA SER A 119 20.84 -30.51 -7.74
C SER A 119 20.15 -30.62 -6.38
N MET A 120 20.27 -29.64 -5.49
CA MET A 120 19.67 -29.72 -4.14
C MET A 120 18.15 -29.93 -4.15
N ARG A 121 17.45 -29.31 -5.12
CA ARG A 121 15.98 -29.27 -5.17
C ARG A 121 15.35 -30.05 -6.32
N GLY A 122 16.13 -30.68 -7.19
CA GLY A 122 15.62 -31.48 -8.30
C GLY A 122 14.75 -30.67 -9.28
N LEU A 123 15.09 -29.40 -9.52
CA LEU A 123 14.30 -28.52 -10.39
C LEU A 123 14.15 -29.11 -11.79
N GLY A 124 12.91 -29.14 -12.30
CA GLY A 124 12.58 -29.67 -13.61
C GLY A 124 12.62 -31.20 -13.72
N THR A 125 12.75 -31.94 -12.60
CA THR A 125 12.81 -33.41 -12.61
C THR A 125 11.58 -34.03 -11.93
N PRO A 126 11.28 -35.34 -12.16
CA PRO A 126 10.21 -36.05 -11.45
C PRO A 126 10.38 -36.11 -9.92
N TRP A 127 11.54 -35.70 -9.39
CA TRP A 127 11.85 -35.69 -7.96
C TRP A 127 12.00 -34.27 -7.38
N GLU A 128 11.50 -33.25 -8.09
CA GLU A 128 11.42 -31.86 -7.61
C GLU A 128 10.79 -31.76 -6.21
N ILE A 129 11.30 -30.84 -5.37
CA ILE A 129 10.68 -30.52 -4.07
C ILE A 129 9.30 -29.90 -4.31
N ARG A 130 8.32 -30.22 -3.47
CA ARG A 130 6.99 -29.58 -3.55
C ARG A 130 7.05 -28.14 -3.04
N ASN A 131 6.16 -27.27 -3.55
CA ASN A 131 5.99 -25.88 -3.12
C ASN A 131 7.25 -25.01 -3.32
N ILE A 132 7.97 -25.22 -4.42
CA ILE A 132 9.07 -24.33 -4.81
C ILE A 132 8.49 -23.03 -5.34
N HIS A 133 9.01 -21.91 -4.84
CA HIS A 133 8.61 -20.58 -5.26
C HIS A 133 9.10 -20.25 -6.66
N HIS A 134 8.24 -19.61 -7.45
CA HIS A 134 8.55 -19.13 -8.79
C HIS A 134 9.20 -17.73 -8.72
N PHE A 135 9.76 -17.25 -9.83
CA PHE A 135 10.31 -15.90 -9.89
C PHE A 135 9.22 -14.82 -9.78
N ASP A 136 8.02 -15.14 -10.25
CA ASP A 136 6.82 -14.33 -10.16
C ASP A 136 5.67 -15.22 -9.63
N SER A 137 4.86 -14.70 -8.71
CA SER A 137 3.77 -15.44 -8.08
C SER A 137 2.49 -15.46 -8.91
N GLN A 138 2.34 -14.54 -9.88
CA GLN A 138 1.21 -14.44 -10.80
C GLN A 138 1.50 -15.17 -12.13
N ASP A 139 2.76 -15.21 -12.56
CA ASP A 139 3.22 -15.96 -13.74
C ASP A 139 4.31 -17.00 -13.38
N PRO A 140 3.91 -18.27 -13.12
CA PRO A 140 4.85 -19.35 -12.82
C PRO A 140 5.84 -19.68 -13.95
N THR A 141 5.57 -19.24 -15.18
CA THR A 141 6.41 -19.49 -16.36
C THR A 141 7.49 -18.43 -16.57
N TYR A 142 7.38 -17.30 -15.86
CA TYR A 142 8.33 -16.19 -15.96
C TYR A 142 9.74 -16.60 -15.52
N VAL A 143 10.74 -16.25 -16.35
CA VAL A 143 12.17 -16.39 -16.07
C VAL A 143 12.86 -15.06 -16.37
N PRO A 144 13.57 -14.46 -15.40
CA PRO A 144 14.23 -13.17 -15.62
C PRO A 144 15.39 -13.29 -16.62
N ALA A 145 15.72 -12.18 -17.28
CA ALA A 145 16.90 -12.10 -18.13
C ALA A 145 18.21 -12.28 -17.30
N ALA A 146 19.23 -12.88 -17.91
CA ALA A 146 20.48 -13.24 -17.24
C ALA A 146 21.22 -12.03 -16.63
N THR A 147 21.34 -10.92 -17.36
CA THR A 147 22.09 -9.74 -16.87
C THR A 147 21.44 -9.10 -15.64
N PRO A 148 20.13 -8.75 -15.63
CA PRO A 148 19.46 -8.27 -14.42
C PRO A 148 19.53 -9.28 -13.27
N PHE A 149 19.39 -10.57 -13.56
CA PHE A 149 19.47 -11.62 -12.56
C PHE A 149 20.85 -11.63 -11.86
N VAL A 150 21.94 -11.56 -12.63
CA VAL A 150 23.31 -11.51 -12.08
C VAL A 150 23.50 -10.25 -11.23
N CYS A 151 23.12 -9.06 -11.74
CA CYS A 151 23.25 -7.81 -10.99
C CYS A 151 22.48 -7.83 -9.66
N ILE A 152 21.22 -8.30 -9.68
CA ILE A 152 20.39 -8.41 -8.47
C ILE A 152 21.01 -9.39 -7.47
N ASN A 153 21.51 -10.55 -7.92
CA ASN A 153 22.11 -11.53 -7.02
C ASN A 153 23.45 -11.03 -6.44
N LEU A 154 24.28 -10.32 -7.21
CA LEU A 154 25.48 -9.67 -6.68
C LEU A 154 25.14 -8.59 -5.63
N LEU A 155 24.07 -7.81 -5.86
CA LEU A 155 23.58 -6.86 -4.86
C LEU A 155 23.10 -7.58 -3.58
N LYS A 156 22.38 -8.71 -3.73
CA LYS A 156 21.98 -9.54 -2.58
C LYS A 156 23.18 -10.06 -1.80
N VAL A 157 24.27 -10.46 -2.47
CA VAL A 157 25.52 -10.87 -1.80
C VAL A 157 26.04 -9.73 -0.91
N LEU A 158 26.14 -8.52 -1.46
CA LEU A 158 26.60 -7.35 -0.71
C LEU A 158 25.68 -7.03 0.48
N LEU A 159 24.37 -6.99 0.25
CA LEU A 159 23.40 -6.70 1.31
C LEU A 159 23.43 -7.75 2.42
N CYS A 160 23.42 -9.03 2.05
CA CYS A 160 23.51 -10.14 2.99
C CYS A 160 24.80 -10.07 3.81
N TYR A 161 25.93 -9.71 3.20
CA TYR A 161 27.19 -9.51 3.93
C TYR A 161 27.07 -8.40 4.98
N PHE A 162 26.56 -7.23 4.61
CA PHE A 162 26.40 -6.11 5.56
C PHE A 162 25.44 -6.44 6.70
N VAL A 163 24.27 -7.00 6.39
CA VAL A 163 23.27 -7.37 7.41
C VAL A 163 23.81 -8.46 8.33
N HIS A 164 24.46 -9.49 7.78
CA HIS A 164 25.10 -10.52 8.56
C HIS A 164 26.13 -9.92 9.53
N LYS A 165 26.99 -9.02 9.05
CA LYS A 165 27.98 -8.33 9.89
C LYS A 165 27.32 -7.55 11.03
N MET A 166 26.27 -6.78 10.74
CA MET A 166 25.52 -6.07 11.77
C MET A 166 24.94 -7.01 12.84
N CYS A 167 24.39 -8.15 12.43
CA CYS A 167 23.87 -9.15 13.36
C CYS A 167 24.98 -9.68 14.28
N ILE A 168 26.16 -9.99 13.73
CA ILE A 168 27.31 -10.45 14.54
C ILE A 168 27.78 -9.36 15.50
N THR A 169 27.96 -8.12 15.03
CA THR A 169 28.36 -7.00 15.90
C THR A 169 27.35 -6.77 17.02
N THR A 170 26.04 -6.87 16.72
CA THR A 170 24.98 -6.76 17.73
C THR A 170 25.10 -7.90 18.74
N GLN A 171 25.30 -9.14 18.30
CA GLN A 171 25.47 -10.31 19.18
C GLN A 171 26.66 -10.15 20.13
N LEU A 172 27.79 -9.65 19.62
CA LEU A 172 28.99 -9.40 20.43
C LEU A 172 28.79 -8.29 21.47
N SER A 173 27.84 -7.38 21.26
CA SER A 173 27.51 -6.29 22.20
C SER A 173 26.48 -6.68 23.28
N LEU A 174 25.87 -7.86 23.17
CA LEU A 174 24.88 -8.32 24.15
C LEU A 174 25.57 -8.72 25.45
N ASP A 175 24.84 -8.51 26.56
CA ASP A 175 25.30 -8.94 27.87
C ASP A 175 25.32 -10.48 27.96
N GLN A 176 26.54 -11.02 27.92
CA GLN A 176 26.79 -12.46 27.85
C GLN A 176 26.41 -13.19 29.15
N GLN A 177 26.20 -12.49 30.28
CA GLN A 177 25.80 -13.14 31.53
C GLN A 177 24.47 -13.89 31.39
N TYR A 178 23.53 -13.30 30.62
CA TYR A 178 22.21 -13.87 30.36
C TYR A 178 22.23 -15.01 29.35
N MET A 179 23.39 -15.32 28.76
CA MET A 179 23.58 -16.45 27.83
C MET A 179 24.11 -17.72 28.52
N ALA A 180 24.40 -17.67 29.82
CA ALA A 180 24.84 -18.84 30.56
C ALA A 180 23.75 -19.94 30.64
N ARG A 181 24.16 -21.21 30.76
CA ARG A 181 23.26 -22.37 30.65
C ARG A 181 22.08 -22.35 31.63
N ASN A 182 22.26 -21.75 32.80
CA ASN A 182 21.23 -21.59 33.82
C ASN A 182 20.10 -20.64 33.39
N TYR A 183 20.33 -19.71 32.44
CA TYR A 183 19.31 -18.78 31.88
C TYR A 183 18.57 -19.33 30.64
N VAL A 184 18.97 -20.51 30.15
CA VAL A 184 18.27 -21.14 29.02
C VAL A 184 16.84 -21.60 29.39
N PRO A 185 16.57 -22.25 30.54
CA PRO A 185 15.21 -22.68 30.91
C PRO A 185 14.38 -21.55 31.55
N ILE A 186 13.44 -20.96 30.79
CA ILE A 186 12.51 -19.92 31.28
C ILE A 186 11.45 -20.50 32.24
N PHE A 187 10.77 -21.57 31.84
CA PHE A 187 9.57 -22.03 32.58
C PHE A 187 9.86 -22.59 33.98
N ARG A 188 11.13 -22.92 34.28
CA ARG A 188 11.55 -23.34 35.63
C ARG A 188 11.88 -22.17 36.54
N ARG A 189 11.99 -20.95 36.00
CA ARG A 189 12.52 -19.75 36.65
C ARG A 189 11.64 -18.53 36.39
N VAL A 190 10.34 -18.72 36.11
CA VAL A 190 9.45 -17.64 35.65
C VAL A 190 9.45 -16.43 36.61
N SER A 191 9.57 -16.65 37.92
CA SER A 191 9.65 -15.61 38.94
C SER A 191 10.97 -14.82 38.95
N GLU A 192 12.02 -15.34 38.33
CA GLU A 192 13.37 -14.76 38.31
C GLU A 192 13.71 -14.08 36.98
N VAL A 193 12.88 -14.25 35.94
CA VAL A 193 13.14 -13.73 34.60
C VAL A 193 12.97 -12.20 34.58
N THR A 194 14.03 -11.50 34.21
CA THR A 194 14.05 -10.03 34.12
C THR A 194 13.76 -9.54 32.70
N LEU A 195 13.36 -8.28 32.56
CA LEU A 195 13.19 -7.66 31.23
C LEU A 195 14.50 -7.63 30.43
N ALA A 196 15.63 -7.42 31.09
CA ALA A 196 16.95 -7.41 30.46
C ALA A 196 17.31 -8.79 29.85
N GLU A 197 17.02 -9.87 30.58
CA GLU A 197 17.18 -11.24 30.07
C GLU A 197 16.31 -11.49 28.83
N LEU A 198 15.04 -11.08 28.89
CA LEU A 198 14.13 -11.21 27.74
C LEU A 198 14.65 -10.41 26.54
N GLN A 199 15.14 -9.18 26.74
CA GLN A 199 15.73 -8.37 25.67
C GLN A 199 16.92 -9.08 25.01
N VAL A 200 17.89 -9.55 25.80
CA VAL A 200 19.06 -10.28 25.28
C VAL A 200 18.64 -11.51 24.50
N ARG A 201 17.70 -12.30 25.03
CA ARG A 201 17.16 -13.50 24.39
C ARG A 201 16.51 -13.21 23.05
N TYR A 202 15.61 -12.23 22.99
CA TYR A 202 14.90 -11.89 21.75
C TYR A 202 15.86 -11.31 20.71
N ILE A 203 16.76 -10.39 21.10
CA ILE A 203 17.74 -9.81 20.19
C ILE A 203 18.68 -10.90 19.67
N ALA A 204 19.27 -11.73 20.54
CA ALA A 204 20.15 -12.82 20.14
C ALA A 204 19.48 -13.80 19.17
N THR A 205 18.21 -14.12 19.42
CA THR A 205 17.41 -15.01 18.56
C THR A 205 17.20 -14.39 17.18
N VAL A 206 16.65 -13.18 17.13
CA VAL A 206 16.32 -12.50 15.87
C VAL A 206 17.59 -12.28 15.04
N THR A 207 18.66 -11.77 15.66
CA THR A 207 19.93 -11.55 14.94
C THR A 207 20.52 -12.86 14.45
N THR A 208 20.38 -13.98 15.19
CA THR A 208 20.88 -15.29 14.73
C THR A 208 20.10 -15.79 13.53
N VAL A 209 18.77 -15.75 13.58
CA VAL A 209 17.91 -16.19 12.47
C VAL A 209 18.20 -15.36 11.22
N VAL A 210 18.29 -14.03 11.34
CA VAL A 210 18.61 -13.13 10.22
C VAL A 210 20.03 -13.36 9.70
N SER A 211 21.00 -13.59 10.60
CA SER A 211 22.39 -13.87 10.25
C SER A 211 22.53 -15.16 9.44
N ILE A 212 21.85 -16.24 9.85
CA ILE A 212 21.80 -17.53 9.13
C ILE A 212 21.09 -17.36 7.79
N PHE A 213 19.98 -16.63 7.75
CA PHE A 213 19.28 -16.32 6.50
C PHE A 213 20.21 -15.63 5.51
N CYS A 214 20.92 -14.58 5.94
CA CYS A 214 21.85 -13.83 5.11
C CYS A 214 23.01 -14.70 4.63
N PHE A 215 23.52 -15.58 5.48
CA PHE A 215 24.58 -16.52 5.12
C PHE A 215 24.14 -17.46 3.98
N ILE A 216 22.98 -18.11 4.13
CA ILE A 216 22.44 -19.04 3.12
C ILE A 216 22.07 -18.29 1.84
N GLN A 217 21.34 -17.17 1.95
CA GLN A 217 20.91 -16.37 0.80
C GLN A 217 22.12 -15.79 0.06
N GLY A 218 23.12 -15.27 0.76
CA GLY A 218 24.34 -14.73 0.18
C GLY A 218 25.12 -15.79 -0.58
N GLY A 219 25.38 -16.96 0.04
CA GLY A 219 26.05 -18.07 -0.63
C GLY A 219 25.30 -18.58 -1.86
N TYR A 220 23.97 -18.73 -1.75
CA TYR A 220 23.11 -19.11 -2.86
C TYR A 220 23.13 -18.07 -4.00
N SER A 221 23.08 -16.78 -3.67
CA SER A 221 23.11 -15.69 -4.66
C SER A 221 24.46 -15.65 -5.39
N LEU A 222 25.57 -15.83 -4.66
CA LEU A 222 26.91 -15.89 -5.23
C LEU A 222 27.06 -17.07 -6.21
N ALA A 223 26.64 -18.27 -5.79
CA ALA A 223 26.68 -19.45 -6.64
C ALA A 223 25.79 -19.30 -7.90
N SER A 224 24.61 -18.70 -7.74
CA SER A 224 23.70 -18.42 -8.86
C SER A 224 24.28 -17.41 -9.86
N ALA A 225 24.92 -16.35 -9.38
CA ALA A 225 25.54 -15.34 -10.22
C ALA A 225 26.71 -15.94 -11.01
N ALA A 226 27.56 -16.73 -10.35
CA ALA A 226 28.67 -17.44 -11.02
C ALA A 226 28.15 -18.42 -12.08
N SER A 227 27.17 -19.25 -11.74
CA SER A 227 26.58 -20.24 -12.65
C SER A 227 25.92 -19.60 -13.87
N VAL A 228 25.15 -18.52 -13.68
CA VAL A 228 24.46 -17.82 -14.78
C VAL A 228 25.45 -17.03 -15.66
N THR A 229 26.53 -16.52 -15.08
CA THR A 229 27.61 -15.87 -15.86
C THR A 229 28.30 -16.87 -16.79
N MET A 230 28.51 -18.12 -16.32
CA MET A 230 29.08 -19.19 -17.15
C MET A 230 28.09 -19.77 -18.17
N ASN A 231 26.80 -19.81 -17.82
CA ASN A 231 25.73 -20.32 -18.67
C ASN A 231 24.44 -19.51 -18.47
N PRO A 232 24.13 -18.54 -19.35
CA PRO A 232 22.92 -17.71 -19.22
C PRO A 232 21.60 -18.49 -19.18
N LYS A 233 21.56 -19.73 -19.71
CA LYS A 233 20.37 -20.59 -19.66
C LYS A 233 20.12 -21.20 -18.28
N ALA A 234 21.10 -21.14 -17.38
CA ALA A 234 21.00 -21.69 -16.03
C ALA A 234 20.06 -20.87 -15.12
N VAL A 235 19.60 -19.68 -15.51
CA VAL A 235 18.73 -18.82 -14.67
C VAL A 235 17.52 -19.58 -14.14
N LYS A 236 16.89 -20.41 -14.98
CA LYS A 236 15.72 -21.23 -14.62
C LYS A 236 16.00 -22.22 -13.48
N ASP A 237 17.26 -22.63 -13.31
CA ASP A 237 17.72 -23.60 -12.30
C ASP A 237 18.00 -22.92 -10.94
N TRP A 238 17.89 -21.59 -10.87
CA TRP A 238 18.18 -20.79 -9.67
C TRP A 238 16.95 -20.08 -9.07
N ARG A 239 15.79 -20.75 -9.01
CA ARG A 239 14.57 -20.25 -8.33
C ARG A 239 14.80 -19.83 -6.87
N PRO A 240 14.04 -18.87 -6.30
CA PRO A 240 14.23 -18.40 -4.91
C PRO A 240 14.37 -19.54 -3.89
N ILE A 241 15.37 -19.46 -3.01
CA ILE A 241 15.67 -20.49 -2.00
C ILE A 241 14.82 -20.35 -0.71
N PHE A 242 14.32 -19.15 -0.45
CA PHE A 242 13.35 -18.83 0.59
C PHE A 242 12.02 -18.42 -0.03
N GLY A 243 10.93 -18.65 0.69
CA GLY A 243 9.59 -18.18 0.32
C GLY A 243 9.30 -16.75 0.75
N GLU A 244 8.06 -16.32 0.56
CA GLU A 244 7.61 -15.01 1.03
C GLU A 244 7.46 -14.96 2.56
N LEU A 245 8.01 -13.93 3.19
CA LEU A 245 7.89 -13.70 4.63
C LEU A 245 6.43 -13.35 5.04
N THR A 246 5.64 -12.85 4.09
CA THR A 246 4.21 -12.54 4.25
C THR A 246 3.35 -13.76 4.61
N GLU A 247 3.86 -14.97 4.33
CA GLU A 247 3.18 -16.23 4.59
C GLU A 247 3.70 -16.94 5.85
N SER A 248 4.73 -16.44 6.53
CA SER A 248 5.40 -17.14 7.61
C SER A 248 4.84 -16.82 9.01
N TYR A 249 3.52 -16.73 9.15
CA TYR A 249 2.85 -16.38 10.41
C TYR A 249 2.44 -17.60 11.25
N CYS A 250 2.84 -18.81 10.86
CA CYS A 250 2.83 -19.99 11.73
C CYS A 250 4.11 -20.80 11.52
N LEU A 251 4.52 -21.60 12.50
CA LEU A 251 5.70 -22.47 12.47
C LEU A 251 5.61 -23.45 11.31
N ARG A 252 4.42 -23.97 11.00
CA ARG A 252 4.23 -24.83 9.83
C ARG A 252 4.63 -24.14 8.54
N GLN A 253 4.13 -22.93 8.28
CA GLN A 253 4.47 -22.16 7.07
C GLN A 253 5.92 -21.66 7.12
N PHE A 254 6.41 -21.25 8.29
CA PHE A 254 7.79 -20.85 8.49
C PHE A 254 8.75 -21.95 8.04
N TRP A 255 8.61 -23.19 8.56
CA TRP A 255 9.53 -24.28 8.22
C TRP A 255 9.28 -24.93 6.85
N SER A 256 8.05 -24.89 6.32
CA SER A 256 7.71 -25.59 5.07
C SER A 256 7.73 -24.71 3.82
N THR A 257 7.48 -23.41 3.97
CA THR A 257 7.24 -22.48 2.87
C THR A 257 8.30 -21.39 2.82
N PHE A 258 8.58 -20.73 3.96
CA PHE A 258 9.54 -19.63 4.02
C PHE A 258 11.00 -20.08 4.16
N TRP A 259 11.32 -20.87 5.19
CA TRP A 259 12.68 -21.28 5.53
C TRP A 259 13.29 -22.23 4.49
N HIS A 260 14.62 -22.19 4.32
CA HIS A 260 15.30 -22.76 3.14
C HIS A 260 14.85 -24.20 2.83
N GLN A 261 14.40 -24.42 1.59
CA GLN A 261 13.81 -25.70 1.19
C GLN A 261 14.86 -26.77 0.82
N GLY A 262 16.15 -26.43 0.83
CA GLY A 262 17.24 -27.26 0.31
C GLY A 262 17.41 -28.64 0.98
N LEU A 263 16.87 -28.84 2.19
CA LEU A 263 16.95 -30.11 2.92
C LEU A 263 15.61 -30.85 3.02
N GLN A 264 14.51 -30.28 2.53
CA GLN A 264 13.16 -30.75 2.86
C GLN A 264 12.89 -32.17 2.37
N ASN A 265 13.23 -32.48 1.11
CA ASN A 265 13.06 -33.81 0.53
C ASN A 265 13.95 -34.86 1.22
N ASN A 266 15.21 -34.49 1.46
CA ASN A 266 16.20 -35.35 2.13
C ASN A 266 15.72 -35.79 3.52
N LEU A 267 15.22 -34.85 4.32
CA LEU A 267 14.74 -35.10 5.67
C LEU A 267 13.41 -35.86 5.68
N ARG A 268 12.41 -35.39 4.90
CA ARG A 268 11.07 -35.99 4.86
C ARG A 268 11.08 -37.40 4.25
N GLY A 269 11.84 -37.59 3.17
CA GLY A 269 11.97 -38.87 2.49
C GLY A 269 12.60 -39.93 3.40
N THR A 270 13.70 -39.56 4.05
CA THR A 270 14.39 -40.42 5.03
C THR A 270 13.50 -40.74 6.23
N ALA A 271 12.85 -39.75 6.84
CA ALA A 271 11.93 -39.97 7.95
C ALA A 271 10.75 -40.89 7.56
N THR A 272 10.17 -40.69 6.38
CA THR A 272 9.09 -41.56 5.87
C THR A 272 9.58 -42.98 5.64
N TRP A 273 10.78 -43.15 5.10
CA TRP A 273 11.39 -44.45 4.88
C TRP A 273 11.66 -45.17 6.21
N ILE A 274 12.16 -44.47 7.24
CA ILE A 274 12.39 -45.02 8.58
C ILE A 274 11.06 -45.49 9.20
N VAL A 275 10.03 -44.64 9.20
CA VAL A 275 8.72 -45.01 9.77
C VAL A 275 8.08 -46.22 9.07
N LYS A 276 8.22 -46.29 7.74
CA LYS A 276 7.63 -47.37 6.95
C LYS A 276 8.42 -48.68 7.05
N ASN A 277 9.74 -48.64 6.93
CA ASN A 277 10.56 -49.85 6.76
C ASN A 277 11.20 -50.32 8.07
N ILE A 278 11.53 -49.41 9.00
CA ILE A 278 12.09 -49.76 10.31
C ILE A 278 10.95 -49.97 11.31
N PHE A 279 10.11 -48.95 11.53
CA PHE A 279 9.04 -49.01 12.53
C PHE A 279 7.78 -49.75 12.06
N ARG A 280 7.63 -50.01 10.75
CA ARG A 280 6.49 -50.72 10.13
C ARG A 280 5.11 -50.10 10.48
N ILE A 281 5.04 -48.79 10.71
CA ILE A 281 3.79 -48.08 11.06
C ILE A 281 3.00 -47.71 9.79
N LYS A 282 1.68 -47.92 9.82
CA LYS A 282 0.77 -47.52 8.72
C LYS A 282 0.88 -46.02 8.43
N SER A 283 0.89 -45.64 7.15
CA SER A 283 1.33 -44.30 6.71
C SER A 283 0.36 -43.15 7.04
N TYR A 284 -0.89 -43.44 7.41
CA TYR A 284 -1.98 -42.46 7.50
C TYR A 284 -2.46 -42.16 8.93
N SER A 285 -1.89 -42.78 9.97
CA SER A 285 -2.32 -42.51 11.35
C SER A 285 -1.71 -41.21 11.90
N LEU A 286 -2.38 -40.57 12.87
CA LEU A 286 -1.88 -39.37 13.55
C LEU A 286 -0.51 -39.60 14.23
N PRO A 287 -0.25 -40.74 14.92
CA PRO A 287 1.10 -41.05 15.42
C PRO A 287 2.15 -41.17 14.32
N SER A 288 1.79 -41.74 13.16
CA SER A 288 2.67 -41.83 11.99
C SER A 288 3.06 -40.44 11.47
N ARG A 289 2.10 -39.49 11.43
CA ARG A 289 2.36 -38.10 11.03
C ARG A 289 3.35 -37.42 11.97
N TYR A 290 3.12 -37.42 13.27
CA TYR A 290 4.00 -36.74 14.22
C TYR A 290 5.36 -37.42 14.36
N LEU A 291 5.44 -38.75 14.28
CA LEU A 291 6.71 -39.46 14.28
C LEU A 291 7.57 -39.10 13.05
N LYS A 292 6.95 -38.97 11.86
CA LYS A 292 7.66 -38.51 10.65
C LYS A 292 8.20 -37.09 10.83
N ILE A 293 7.41 -36.19 11.43
CA ILE A 293 7.83 -34.81 11.70
C ILE A 293 8.98 -34.78 12.72
N LEU A 294 8.86 -35.53 13.82
CA LEU A 294 9.90 -35.65 14.84
C LEU A 294 11.21 -36.14 14.24
N LEU A 295 11.16 -37.23 13.47
CA LEU A 295 12.35 -37.80 12.82
C LEU A 295 12.95 -36.83 11.80
N ALA A 296 12.14 -36.11 11.01
CA ALA A 296 12.64 -35.11 10.07
C ALA A 296 13.39 -33.98 10.79
N PHE A 297 12.86 -33.48 11.90
CA PHE A 297 13.53 -32.47 12.71
C PHE A 297 14.75 -33.00 13.47
N ALA A 298 14.69 -34.22 14.02
CA ALA A 298 15.83 -34.85 14.68
C ALA A 298 17.00 -35.08 13.69
N LEU A 299 16.70 -35.53 12.46
CA LEU A 299 17.67 -35.63 11.37
C LEU A 299 18.23 -34.25 10.99
N SER A 300 17.42 -33.20 10.99
CA SER A 300 17.91 -31.83 10.80
C SER A 300 18.91 -31.44 11.91
N GLY A 301 18.58 -31.74 13.17
CA GLY A 301 19.49 -31.52 14.30
C GLY A 301 20.82 -32.25 14.13
N LEU A 302 20.80 -33.52 13.71
CA LEU A 302 22.01 -34.31 13.46
C LEU A 302 22.92 -33.70 12.39
N VAL A 303 22.35 -33.13 11.32
CA VAL A 303 23.13 -32.46 10.25
C VAL A 303 23.74 -31.14 10.76
N HIS A 304 23.11 -30.48 11.74
CA HIS A 304 23.56 -29.20 12.28
C HIS A 304 24.55 -29.33 13.46
N VAL A 305 24.65 -30.47 14.13
CA VAL A 305 25.66 -30.68 15.19
C VAL A 305 27.09 -30.44 14.66
N PRO A 306 27.50 -31.02 13.51
CA PRO A 306 28.78 -30.67 12.90
C PRO A 306 28.92 -29.18 12.58
N SER A 307 27.86 -28.53 12.08
CA SER A 307 27.89 -27.08 11.83
C SER A 307 28.21 -26.29 13.10
N ASP A 308 27.70 -26.70 14.25
CA ASP A 308 27.98 -26.03 15.52
C ASP A 308 29.42 -26.37 15.99
N MET A 309 29.93 -27.58 15.74
CA MET A 309 31.34 -27.95 15.97
C MET A 309 32.31 -27.09 15.16
N GLY A 310 31.97 -26.75 13.91
CA GLY A 310 32.73 -25.79 13.12
C GLY A 310 32.84 -24.40 13.77
N SER A 311 32.05 -24.13 14.80
CA SER A 311 32.04 -22.90 15.60
C SER A 311 32.75 -23.04 16.94
N ALA A 312 33.54 -24.11 17.14
CA ALA A 312 34.14 -24.49 18.41
C ALA A 312 33.13 -24.82 19.54
N VAL A 313 31.92 -25.26 19.18
CA VAL A 313 30.96 -25.80 20.16
C VAL A 313 31.04 -27.33 20.16
N SER A 314 31.34 -27.93 21.31
CA SER A 314 31.40 -29.40 21.41
C SER A 314 30.09 -30.05 20.98
N ALA A 315 30.14 -31.27 20.43
CA ALA A 315 28.93 -31.99 20.02
C ALA A 315 27.91 -32.17 21.17
N LYS A 316 28.39 -32.32 22.41
CA LYS A 316 27.57 -32.43 23.62
C LYS A 316 26.83 -31.12 23.94
N ASP A 317 27.39 -29.98 23.56
CA ASP A 317 26.92 -28.65 23.92
C ASP A 317 26.18 -27.92 22.80
N SER A 318 26.11 -28.51 21.60
CA SER A 318 25.44 -27.92 20.43
C SER A 318 23.97 -27.58 20.66
N GLY A 319 23.23 -28.42 21.40
CA GLY A 319 21.79 -28.24 21.59
C GLY A 319 20.94 -28.34 20.31
N ALA A 320 21.52 -28.61 19.13
CA ALA A 320 20.80 -28.62 17.86
C ALA A 320 19.69 -29.68 17.80
N ILE A 321 19.96 -30.91 18.23
CA ILE A 321 18.95 -31.98 18.25
C ILE A 321 17.76 -31.59 19.13
N GLN A 322 18.03 -30.98 20.29
CA GLN A 322 16.99 -30.51 21.20
C GLN A 322 16.16 -29.38 20.57
N PHE A 323 16.81 -28.37 19.99
CA PHE A 323 16.13 -27.24 19.34
C PHE A 323 15.20 -27.70 18.22
N PHE A 324 15.70 -28.51 17.30
CA PHE A 324 14.89 -28.97 16.16
C PHE A 324 13.77 -29.91 16.62
N SER A 325 14.03 -30.84 17.55
CA SER A 325 12.98 -31.74 18.06
C SER A 325 11.87 -31.00 18.78
N THR A 326 12.18 -29.87 19.44
CA THR A 326 11.21 -29.00 20.12
C THR A 326 10.20 -28.37 19.13
N GLN A 327 10.54 -28.25 17.85
CA GLN A 327 9.61 -27.69 16.84
C GLN A 327 8.34 -28.54 16.68
N LEU A 328 8.41 -29.84 16.97
CA LEU A 328 7.22 -30.70 17.00
C LEU A 328 6.18 -30.19 18.00
N ILE A 329 6.61 -29.75 19.19
CA ILE A 329 5.73 -29.24 20.24
C ILE A 329 4.99 -28.00 19.73
N GLY A 330 5.70 -27.09 19.08
CA GLY A 330 5.09 -25.91 18.47
C GLY A 330 4.05 -26.26 17.41
N LEU A 331 4.34 -27.23 16.54
CA LEU A 331 3.38 -27.69 15.53
C LEU A 331 2.15 -28.39 16.14
N MET A 332 2.33 -29.16 17.22
CA MET A 332 1.21 -29.79 17.94
C MET A 332 0.35 -28.73 18.64
N LEU A 333 0.95 -27.69 19.21
CA LEU A 333 0.23 -26.56 19.79
C LEU A 333 -0.56 -25.80 18.71
N GLU A 334 0.02 -25.59 17.53
CA GLU A 334 -0.71 -24.99 16.40
C GLU A 334 -1.89 -25.82 15.94
N ASP A 335 -1.74 -27.14 15.84
CA ASP A 335 -2.84 -28.04 15.47
C ASP A 335 -3.96 -27.99 16.54
N MET A 336 -3.60 -28.06 17.82
CA MET A 336 -4.54 -28.00 18.94
C MET A 336 -5.27 -26.65 19.02
N LEU A 337 -4.55 -25.53 18.90
CA LEU A 337 -5.14 -24.18 18.92
C LEU A 337 -5.98 -23.93 17.65
N GLY A 338 -5.54 -24.43 16.50
CA GLY A 338 -6.31 -24.41 15.27
C GLY A 338 -7.68 -25.06 15.47
N ASP A 339 -7.72 -26.27 16.03
CA ASP A 339 -8.97 -27.00 16.28
C ASP A 339 -9.85 -26.35 17.37
N LEU A 340 -9.25 -25.81 18.44
CA LEU A 340 -9.96 -25.12 19.54
C LEU A 340 -10.56 -23.77 19.13
N PHE A 341 -9.84 -22.99 18.31
CA PHE A 341 -10.19 -21.61 17.98
C PHE A 341 -10.75 -21.44 16.56
N LEU A 342 -10.79 -22.50 15.73
CA LEU A 342 -11.41 -22.48 14.39
C LEU A 342 -12.82 -21.84 14.37
N PRO A 343 -13.71 -22.12 15.35
CA PRO A 343 -15.04 -21.50 15.41
C PRO A 343 -14.99 -20.00 15.72
N LEU A 344 -14.06 -19.55 16.56
CA LEU A 344 -13.89 -18.16 16.99
C LEU A 344 -13.18 -17.31 15.92
N TRP A 345 -12.19 -17.87 15.23
CA TRP A 345 -11.42 -17.19 14.18
C TRP A 345 -12.21 -16.97 12.89
N LYS A 346 -13.24 -17.77 12.60
CA LYS A 346 -14.12 -17.55 11.43
C LYS A 346 -14.94 -16.26 11.50
N TYR A 347 -15.16 -15.70 12.70
CA TYR A 347 -16.16 -14.63 12.88
C TYR A 347 -15.64 -13.32 13.51
N LYS A 348 -14.43 -13.25 14.09
CA LYS A 348 -14.01 -12.06 14.87
C LYS A 348 -12.69 -11.37 14.49
N PHE A 349 -11.75 -12.01 13.79
CA PHE A 349 -10.44 -11.39 13.52
C PHE A 349 -10.21 -11.08 12.05
N THR A 350 -9.70 -9.88 11.76
CA THR A 350 -9.26 -9.50 10.41
C THR A 350 -8.02 -10.30 10.02
N LYS A 351 -7.85 -10.58 8.72
CA LYS A 351 -6.66 -11.31 8.20
C LYS A 351 -5.33 -10.70 8.66
N ILE A 352 -5.28 -9.39 8.89
CA ILE A 352 -4.07 -8.68 9.35
C ILE A 352 -3.77 -9.01 10.81
N LEU A 353 -4.76 -8.93 11.70
CA LEU A 353 -4.57 -9.24 13.13
C LEU A 353 -4.16 -10.70 13.34
N THR A 354 -4.77 -11.63 12.61
CA THR A 354 -4.37 -13.04 12.64
C THR A 354 -2.91 -13.22 12.23
N ARG A 355 -2.45 -12.51 11.20
CA ARG A 355 -1.05 -12.56 10.76
C ARG A 355 -0.10 -11.96 11.78
N LEU A 356 -0.44 -10.81 12.38
CA LEU A 356 0.38 -10.17 13.41
C LEU A 356 0.52 -11.06 14.65
N ALA A 357 -0.58 -11.62 15.15
CA ALA A 357 -0.56 -12.58 16.25
C ALA A 357 0.28 -13.83 15.89
N GLY A 358 0.14 -14.32 14.67
CA GLY A 358 0.94 -15.41 14.15
C GLY A 358 2.44 -15.12 14.08
N TYR A 359 2.85 -13.93 13.62
CA TYR A 359 4.24 -13.51 13.62
C TYR A 359 4.81 -13.43 15.04
N LEU A 360 4.06 -12.84 15.97
CA LEU A 360 4.45 -12.80 17.38
C LEU A 360 4.62 -14.22 17.94
N TRP A 361 3.69 -15.13 17.65
CA TRP A 361 3.79 -16.53 18.03
C TRP A 361 5.08 -17.18 17.51
N VAL A 362 5.38 -17.06 16.21
CA VAL A 362 6.59 -17.66 15.61
C VAL A 362 7.86 -17.08 16.24
N ILE A 363 7.95 -15.75 16.40
CA ILE A 363 9.12 -15.09 16.99
C ILE A 363 9.29 -15.50 18.45
N SER A 364 8.22 -15.46 19.25
CA SER A 364 8.26 -15.85 20.66
C SER A 364 8.60 -17.32 20.85
N PHE A 365 8.07 -18.21 20.00
CA PHE A 365 8.39 -19.64 20.04
C PHE A 365 9.86 -19.89 19.71
N LEU A 366 10.42 -19.20 18.70
CA LEU A 366 11.83 -19.27 18.39
C LEU A 366 12.70 -18.64 19.47
N ALA A 367 12.29 -17.53 20.08
CA ALA A 367 13.01 -16.89 21.19
C ALA A 367 13.02 -17.77 22.45
N TRP A 368 11.98 -18.58 22.64
CA TRP A 368 11.94 -19.57 23.71
C TRP A 368 12.83 -20.79 23.40
N SER A 369 12.67 -21.40 22.23
CA SER A 369 13.32 -22.67 21.88
C SER A 369 14.77 -22.52 21.38
N GLY A 370 15.09 -21.43 20.69
CA GLY A 370 16.37 -21.19 20.01
C GLY A 370 17.62 -21.06 20.88
N PRO A 371 17.56 -20.39 22.05
CA PRO A 371 18.74 -20.16 22.90
C PRO A 371 19.51 -21.41 23.31
N VAL A 372 18.83 -22.57 23.44
CA VAL A 372 19.51 -23.85 23.75
C VAL A 372 20.57 -24.22 22.72
N ARG A 373 20.42 -23.75 21.47
CA ARG A 373 21.36 -23.97 20.39
C ARG A 373 22.24 -22.74 20.13
N TRP A 374 21.65 -21.55 20.14
CA TRP A 374 22.37 -20.35 19.66
C TRP A 374 23.25 -19.69 20.70
N PHE A 375 22.95 -19.78 22.01
CA PHE A 375 23.80 -19.16 23.03
C PHE A 375 25.21 -19.77 23.07
N PRO A 376 25.41 -21.10 23.09
CA PRO A 376 26.75 -21.69 23.00
C PRO A 376 27.53 -21.19 21.79
N VAL A 377 26.83 -21.04 20.67
CA VAL A 377 27.40 -20.61 19.39
C VAL A 377 27.79 -19.13 19.40
N ILE A 378 26.99 -18.26 20.01
CA ILE A 378 27.27 -16.82 20.15
C ILE A 378 28.45 -16.60 21.09
N LEU A 379 28.52 -17.35 22.20
CA LEU A 379 29.60 -17.24 23.18
C LEU A 379 30.99 -17.59 22.61
N GLN A 380 31.04 -18.38 21.53
CA GLN A 380 32.28 -18.70 20.81
C GLN A 380 32.64 -17.71 19.70
N GLN A 381 31.77 -16.74 19.39
CA GLN A 381 32.07 -15.75 18.35
C GLN A 381 33.17 -14.79 18.82
N ARG A 382 34.12 -14.53 17.92
CA ARG A 382 35.15 -13.52 18.10
C ARG A 382 35.22 -12.59 16.88
N PRO A 383 35.69 -11.34 17.01
CA PRO A 383 35.89 -10.43 15.87
C PRO A 383 36.73 -11.04 14.72
N GLU A 384 37.67 -11.93 15.03
CA GLU A 384 38.53 -12.64 14.08
C GLU A 384 37.85 -13.78 13.30
N THR A 385 36.64 -14.19 13.68
CA THR A 385 35.86 -15.27 13.05
C THR A 385 34.99 -14.81 11.86
N GLU A 386 35.22 -13.58 11.37
CA GLU A 386 34.53 -12.97 10.23
C GLU A 386 34.78 -13.72 8.90
N LEU A 387 33.79 -13.68 8.00
CA LEU A 387 33.77 -14.36 6.69
C LEU A 387 34.94 -13.93 5.76
N ILE A 388 35.41 -12.69 5.88
CA ILE A 388 36.48 -12.07 5.07
C ILE A 388 37.21 -11.05 5.96
N ARG A 389 38.54 -11.17 6.14
CA ARG A 389 39.35 -10.17 6.87
C ARG A 389 39.47 -8.88 6.04
N LEU A 390 39.01 -7.75 6.59
CA LEU A 390 39.10 -6.40 6.00
C LEU A 390 40.52 -5.80 5.92
N SER A 391 41.60 -6.57 6.08
CA SER A 391 42.97 -6.02 5.95
C SER A 391 43.25 -5.44 4.55
N ALA A 392 42.49 -5.84 3.53
CA ALA A 392 42.50 -5.26 2.18
C ALA A 392 41.70 -3.94 2.06
N PHE A 393 40.91 -3.57 3.06
CA PHE A 393 40.07 -2.36 3.10
C PHE A 393 40.28 -1.55 4.39
N LYS A 394 41.51 -1.53 4.91
CA LYS A 394 41.93 -0.73 6.09
C LYS A 394 41.45 0.73 6.08
N PRO A 395 41.30 1.44 4.94
CA PRO A 395 40.79 2.81 4.96
C PRO A 395 39.33 2.92 5.46
N MET A 396 38.49 1.90 5.20
CA MET A 396 37.09 1.88 5.66
C MET A 396 36.97 1.47 7.13
N ALA A 397 37.81 0.55 7.61
CA ALA A 397 37.76 0.06 8.99
C ALA A 397 38.16 1.15 10.02
N LYS A 398 39.05 2.08 9.64
CA LYS A 398 39.50 3.18 10.51
C LYS A 398 38.43 4.26 10.72
N VAL A 399 37.44 4.34 9.83
CA VAL A 399 36.27 5.23 9.96
C VAL A 399 35.21 4.64 10.90
N MET A 400 35.19 3.30 11.08
CA MET A 400 34.18 2.60 11.87
C MET A 400 34.55 2.38 13.35
N SER A 401 35.80 2.66 13.75
CA SER A 401 36.31 2.33 15.09
C SER A 401 36.23 3.45 16.14
N TYR A 402 35.62 4.60 15.84
CA TYR A 402 35.42 5.68 16.81
C TYR A 402 33.97 5.73 17.31
N ASN A 403 33.80 5.39 18.59
CA ASN A 403 32.74 5.72 19.54
C ASN A 403 31.27 5.65 19.06
N MET A 404 30.50 4.70 19.64
CA MET A 404 29.03 4.72 19.81
C MET A 404 28.11 5.03 18.59
N ILE A 405 28.57 4.83 17.35
CA ILE A 405 27.76 5.12 16.16
C ILE A 405 27.69 3.85 15.30
N SER A 406 26.72 2.96 15.54
CA SER A 406 26.58 1.67 14.84
C SER A 406 25.21 1.47 14.13
N PRO A 407 24.09 1.97 14.66
CA PRO A 407 22.83 2.01 13.90
C PRO A 407 22.83 3.08 12.81
N LEU A 408 23.47 4.23 13.06
CA LEU A 408 23.45 5.40 12.18
C LEU A 408 24.16 5.18 10.85
N TYR A 409 25.23 4.37 10.79
CA TYR A 409 25.88 4.03 9.52
C TYR A 409 25.14 2.96 8.74
N ALA A 410 24.42 2.07 9.42
CA ALA A 410 23.55 1.10 8.75
C ALA A 410 22.30 1.78 8.19
N ILE A 411 21.69 2.64 9.00
CA ILE A 411 20.61 3.54 8.57
C ILE A 411 21.15 4.43 7.44
N GLY A 412 22.35 4.98 7.58
CA GLY A 412 23.04 5.76 6.55
C GLY A 412 23.29 4.97 5.26
N GLY A 413 23.74 3.72 5.35
CA GLY A 413 23.97 2.83 4.21
C GLY A 413 22.67 2.41 3.53
N LEU A 414 21.62 2.10 4.30
CA LEU A 414 20.28 1.82 3.78
C LEU A 414 19.66 3.07 3.14
N LEU A 415 19.86 4.25 3.73
CA LEU A 415 19.45 5.54 3.17
C LEU A 415 20.21 5.81 1.87
N LEU A 416 21.52 5.61 1.83
CA LEU A 416 22.33 5.78 0.62
C LEU A 416 21.93 4.78 -0.48
N ALA A 417 21.65 3.52 -0.13
CA ALA A 417 21.15 2.52 -1.06
C ALA A 417 19.76 2.90 -1.58
N TYR A 418 18.87 3.36 -0.70
CA TYR A 418 17.54 3.84 -1.07
C TYR A 418 17.61 5.07 -1.99
N ILE A 419 18.48 6.04 -1.69
CA ILE A 419 18.74 7.22 -2.52
C ILE A 419 19.32 6.79 -3.86
N GLY A 420 20.28 5.86 -3.88
CA GLY A 420 20.90 5.33 -5.10
C GLY A 420 19.88 4.63 -6.00
N LEU A 421 19.07 3.72 -5.45
CA LEU A 421 18.00 3.05 -6.17
C LEU A 421 16.93 4.03 -6.68
N SER A 422 16.54 4.99 -5.84
CA SER A 422 15.57 6.04 -6.22
C SER A 422 16.12 6.91 -7.35
N THR A 423 17.42 7.24 -7.33
CA THR A 423 18.09 8.00 -8.38
C THR A 423 18.17 7.21 -9.68
N LEU A 424 18.53 5.92 -9.62
CA LEU A 424 18.53 5.04 -10.79
C LEU A 424 17.14 4.92 -11.41
N GLN A 425 16.12 4.76 -10.58
CA GLN A 425 14.73 4.69 -11.04
C GLN A 425 14.25 6.03 -11.61
N LEU A 426 14.65 7.15 -11.02
CA LEU A 426 14.38 8.48 -11.55
C LEU A 426 14.99 8.66 -12.94
N LEU A 427 16.26 8.26 -13.12
CA LEU A 427 16.95 8.32 -14.41
C LEU A 427 16.26 7.43 -15.45
N TYR A 428 15.80 6.24 -15.05
CA TYR A 428 15.02 5.34 -15.91
C TYR A 428 13.70 5.99 -16.35
N ASN A 429 12.93 6.53 -15.40
CA ASN A 429 11.67 7.19 -15.68
C ASN A 429 11.87 8.48 -16.52
N TYR A 430 12.95 9.21 -16.28
CA TYR A 430 13.31 10.41 -17.05
C TYR A 430 13.62 10.07 -18.52
N LYS A 431 14.40 9.01 -18.77
CA LYS A 431 14.64 8.52 -20.13
C LYS A 431 13.33 8.15 -20.82
N LYS A 432 12.43 7.44 -20.13
CA LYS A 432 11.09 7.12 -20.66
C LYS A 432 10.27 8.37 -20.96
N ALA A 433 10.24 9.34 -20.07
CA ALA A 433 9.50 10.58 -20.27
C ALA A 433 10.01 11.39 -21.46
N LYS A 434 11.33 11.41 -21.68
CA LYS A 434 11.92 12.07 -22.85
C LYS A 434 11.44 11.49 -24.18
N TYR A 435 11.14 10.20 -24.26
CA TYR A 435 10.57 9.58 -25.47
C TYR A 435 9.15 10.05 -25.78
N ILE A 436 8.41 10.58 -24.79
CA ILE A 436 7.07 11.10 -25.01
C ILE A 436 7.14 12.40 -25.83
N GLY A 437 8.19 13.22 -25.65
CA GLY A 437 8.37 14.47 -26.40
C GLY A 437 7.65 15.70 -25.84
N LEU A 438 7.11 15.61 -24.62
CA LEU A 438 6.56 16.75 -23.87
C LEU A 438 7.62 17.37 -22.94
N PRO A 439 7.46 18.64 -22.51
CA PRO A 439 8.29 19.26 -21.47
C PRO A 439 8.36 18.41 -20.20
N VAL A 440 9.56 18.24 -19.62
CA VAL A 440 9.79 17.35 -18.48
C VAL A 440 10.32 18.12 -17.27
N LEU A 441 9.58 18.05 -16.16
CA LEU A 441 9.99 18.46 -14.83
C LEU A 441 10.42 17.24 -14.01
N ILE A 442 11.49 17.37 -13.23
CA ILE A 442 12.10 16.27 -12.48
C ILE A 442 11.85 16.50 -10.99
N THR A 443 11.21 15.54 -10.31
CA THR A 443 11.15 15.52 -8.85
C THR A 443 11.99 14.38 -8.29
N PRO A 444 13.01 14.63 -7.46
CA PRO A 444 13.83 13.58 -6.85
C PRO A 444 13.07 12.77 -5.79
N ILE A 445 11.94 13.27 -5.30
CA ILE A 445 11.09 12.61 -4.31
C ILE A 445 9.69 12.50 -4.88
N ASP A 446 9.10 11.31 -4.93
CA ASP A 446 7.70 11.18 -5.35
C ASP A 446 6.76 11.73 -4.27
N PRO A 447 5.73 12.53 -4.61
CA PRO A 447 4.81 13.07 -3.60
C PRO A 447 3.90 12.02 -2.94
N SER A 448 3.84 10.78 -3.45
CA SER A 448 3.20 9.65 -2.76
C SER A 448 4.16 8.86 -1.87
N ASN A 449 5.39 9.34 -1.68
CA ASN A 449 6.33 8.79 -0.70
C ASN A 449 5.80 9.04 0.71
N VAL A 450 5.52 7.97 1.46
CA VAL A 450 4.88 8.05 2.79
C VAL A 450 5.70 8.88 3.78
N PRO A 451 7.03 8.65 3.96
CA PRO A 451 7.86 9.53 4.79
C PRO A 451 7.77 11.01 4.40
N TYR A 452 7.81 11.33 3.10
CA TYR A 452 7.66 12.70 2.62
C TYR A 452 6.27 13.25 2.92
N LEU A 453 5.20 12.49 2.70
CA LEU A 453 3.82 12.90 3.01
C LEU A 453 3.63 13.26 4.49
N LEU A 454 4.24 12.48 5.39
CA LEU A 454 4.15 12.68 6.84
C LEU A 454 4.98 13.87 7.33
N CYS A 455 6.12 14.15 6.69
CA CYS A 455 7.04 15.20 7.11
C CYS A 455 7.00 16.48 6.25
N SER A 456 6.25 16.47 5.14
CA SER A 456 6.21 17.54 4.12
C SER A 456 6.00 18.92 4.72
N SER A 457 5.04 19.08 5.63
CA SER A 457 4.74 20.36 6.28
C SER A 457 5.94 21.01 6.97
N PHE A 458 6.87 20.21 7.48
CA PHE A 458 8.12 20.68 8.11
C PHE A 458 9.28 20.74 7.11
N LEU A 459 9.35 19.76 6.21
CA LEU A 459 10.48 19.56 5.32
C LEU A 459 10.48 20.52 4.12
N GLU A 460 9.31 20.86 3.57
CA GLU A 460 9.19 21.69 2.37
C GLU A 460 9.76 23.11 2.53
N PRO A 461 9.43 23.88 3.60
CA PRO A 461 10.01 25.21 3.81
C PRO A 461 11.53 25.17 3.98
N PHE A 462 12.04 24.11 4.59
CA PHE A 462 13.47 23.89 4.79
C PHE A 462 14.19 23.57 3.47
N LEU A 463 13.67 22.62 2.69
CA LEU A 463 14.26 22.21 1.41
C LEU A 463 14.32 23.37 0.40
N ARG A 464 13.28 24.23 0.37
CA ARG A 464 13.28 25.42 -0.50
C ARG A 464 14.38 26.43 -0.15
N LYS A 465 14.69 26.61 1.14
CA LYS A 465 15.68 27.59 1.61
C LYS A 465 17.12 27.05 1.56
N VAL A 466 17.32 25.76 1.82
CA VAL A 466 18.65 25.19 2.06
C VAL A 466 19.32 24.67 0.80
N LEU A 467 18.57 24.21 -0.21
CA LEU A 467 19.15 23.63 -1.43
C LEU A 467 19.59 24.73 -2.42
N PRO A 468 20.89 24.87 -2.75
CA PRO A 468 21.38 25.93 -3.63
C PRO A 468 21.01 25.70 -5.10
N PHE A 469 21.24 26.72 -5.94
CA PHE A 469 21.08 26.65 -7.41
C PHE A 469 19.68 26.25 -7.90
N GLY A 470 18.63 26.53 -7.11
CA GLY A 470 17.25 26.17 -7.48
C GLY A 470 16.96 24.67 -7.37
N LEU A 471 17.85 23.87 -6.76
CA LEU A 471 17.59 22.46 -6.51
C LEU A 471 16.39 22.22 -5.57
N GLY A 472 15.96 23.23 -4.82
CA GLY A 472 14.72 23.20 -4.03
C GLY A 472 13.43 23.42 -4.85
N ASN A 473 13.52 23.77 -6.13
CA ASN A 473 12.35 24.10 -6.96
C ASN A 473 11.43 22.89 -7.17
N PHE A 474 11.91 21.65 -6.99
CA PHE A 474 11.01 20.49 -7.08
C PHE A 474 9.96 20.43 -5.99
N VAL A 475 10.20 21.11 -4.86
CA VAL A 475 9.23 21.23 -3.78
C VAL A 475 7.98 21.96 -4.26
N GLU A 476 8.13 22.85 -5.25
CA GLU A 476 7.05 23.58 -5.90
C GLU A 476 5.92 22.65 -6.34
N TYR A 477 6.24 21.70 -7.21
CA TYR A 477 5.29 20.74 -7.80
C TYR A 477 5.11 19.44 -7.01
N ASN A 478 5.73 19.35 -5.83
CA ASN A 478 5.50 18.27 -4.87
C ASN A 478 4.61 18.68 -3.70
N SER A 479 4.49 19.98 -3.43
CA SER A 479 3.63 20.52 -2.38
C SER A 479 2.18 20.06 -2.57
N ARG A 480 1.41 19.96 -1.49
CA ARG A 480 0.00 19.57 -1.62
C ARG A 480 -0.81 20.59 -2.41
N ASP A 481 -0.40 21.86 -2.38
CA ASP A 481 -1.13 23.02 -2.90
C ASP A 481 -0.69 23.46 -4.30
N TRP A 482 0.30 22.78 -4.89
CA TRP A 482 0.95 23.21 -6.13
C TRP A 482 0.01 23.53 -7.30
N ASN A 483 -1.12 22.81 -7.44
CA ASN A 483 -2.07 23.10 -8.52
C ASN A 483 -2.77 24.45 -8.38
N TYR A 484 -2.79 25.06 -7.21
CA TYR A 484 -3.49 26.31 -6.99
C TYR A 484 -2.52 27.49 -6.88
N GLU A 485 -1.45 27.36 -6.09
CA GLU A 485 -0.52 28.47 -5.81
C GLU A 485 0.32 28.89 -7.03
N GLN A 486 0.67 27.95 -7.93
CA GLN A 486 1.77 28.14 -8.89
C GLN A 486 1.49 27.66 -10.31
N ILE A 487 0.37 26.98 -10.54
CA ILE A 487 0.14 26.34 -11.84
C ILE A 487 -0.18 27.33 -12.95
N HIS A 488 -0.85 28.46 -12.65
CA HIS A 488 -1.05 29.53 -13.63
C HIS A 488 0.30 29.92 -14.24
N ASP A 489 1.26 30.28 -13.39
CA ASP A 489 2.58 30.74 -13.79
C ASP A 489 3.42 29.63 -14.42
N LEU A 490 3.33 28.41 -13.87
CA LEU A 490 4.06 27.27 -14.38
C LEU A 490 3.62 26.91 -15.80
N GLN A 491 2.32 26.89 -16.05
CA GLN A 491 1.76 26.54 -17.36
C GLN A 491 2.11 27.58 -18.42
N GLU A 492 2.15 28.87 -18.07
CA GLU A 492 2.66 29.91 -18.96
C GLU A 492 4.16 29.77 -19.24
N ARG A 493 4.95 29.32 -18.25
CA ARG A 493 6.40 29.14 -18.38
C ARG A 493 6.81 27.91 -19.18
N ILE A 494 6.13 26.78 -19.01
CA ILE A 494 6.57 25.48 -19.57
C ILE A 494 5.64 24.93 -20.66
N GLY A 495 4.45 25.52 -20.82
CA GLY A 495 3.42 25.10 -21.76
C GLY A 495 2.22 24.43 -21.08
N ASP A 496 1.14 24.33 -21.85
CA ASP A 496 -0.16 23.79 -21.40
C ASP A 496 -0.14 22.30 -21.04
N THR A 497 0.88 21.56 -21.48
CA THR A 497 0.98 20.12 -21.27
C THR A 497 2.42 19.74 -20.97
N PHE A 498 2.64 19.08 -19.85
CA PHE A 498 3.98 18.75 -19.36
C PHE A 498 3.99 17.45 -18.55
N ILE A 499 5.18 16.97 -18.24
CA ILE A 499 5.43 15.74 -17.50
C ILE A 499 6.13 16.08 -16.19
N ILE A 500 5.64 15.54 -15.08
CA ILE A 500 6.38 15.45 -13.82
C ILE A 500 6.89 14.02 -13.64
N VAL A 501 8.20 13.86 -13.58
CA VAL A 501 8.88 12.57 -13.42
C VAL A 501 9.45 12.42 -12.03
N SER A 502 9.14 11.30 -11.37
CA SER A 502 9.68 10.95 -10.04
C SER A 502 10.39 9.59 -10.06
N PRO A 503 11.06 9.17 -8.96
CA PRO A 503 11.53 7.80 -8.83
C PRO A 503 10.40 6.77 -8.93
N LYS A 504 9.14 7.12 -8.64
CA LYS A 504 8.05 6.14 -8.59
C LYS A 504 7.27 6.05 -9.89
N GLN A 505 7.07 7.18 -10.57
CA GLN A 505 6.10 7.26 -11.69
C GLN A 505 6.39 8.44 -12.63
N ILE A 506 5.79 8.34 -13.82
CA ILE A 506 5.67 9.42 -14.80
C ILE A 506 4.24 9.93 -14.73
N ARG A 507 4.06 11.24 -14.58
CA ARG A 507 2.75 11.89 -14.51
C ARG A 507 2.64 12.95 -15.59
N VAL A 508 1.65 12.85 -16.46
CA VAL A 508 1.37 13.83 -17.50
C VAL A 508 0.25 14.74 -17.00
N PHE A 509 0.42 16.05 -17.13
CA PHE A 509 -0.61 17.04 -16.82
C PHE A 509 -0.93 17.85 -18.06
N THR A 510 -2.20 18.15 -18.28
CA THR A 510 -2.64 19.03 -19.37
C THR A 510 -3.68 20.03 -18.88
N GLY A 511 -3.47 21.29 -19.21
CA GLY A 511 -4.43 22.39 -19.17
C GLY A 511 -4.87 22.81 -20.57
N ASN A 512 -4.62 21.99 -21.60
CA ASN A 512 -5.12 22.23 -22.95
C ASN A 512 -6.60 21.85 -23.05
N ALA A 513 -7.46 22.76 -23.52
CA ALA A 513 -8.91 22.56 -23.54
C ALA A 513 -9.35 21.34 -24.36
N LYS A 514 -8.79 21.15 -25.56
CA LYS A 514 -9.14 20.03 -26.44
C LYS A 514 -8.66 18.69 -25.87
N ALA A 515 -7.42 18.64 -25.38
CA ALA A 515 -6.87 17.44 -24.77
C ALA A 515 -7.63 17.06 -23.48
N SER A 516 -8.00 18.04 -22.67
CA SER A 516 -8.76 17.83 -21.43
C SER A 516 -10.14 17.23 -21.69
N ASP A 517 -10.84 17.75 -22.70
CA ASP A 517 -12.13 17.21 -23.12
C ASP A 517 -12.00 15.78 -23.68
N ASP A 518 -10.98 15.51 -24.51
CA ASP A 518 -10.69 14.17 -25.05
C ASP A 518 -10.46 13.14 -23.92
N LEU A 519 -9.62 13.50 -22.93
CA LEU A 519 -9.35 12.67 -21.75
C LEU A 519 -10.60 12.35 -20.93
N CYS A 520 -11.50 13.32 -20.80
CA CYS A 520 -12.77 13.14 -20.09
C CYS A 520 -13.73 12.19 -20.85
N ARG A 521 -13.78 12.29 -22.18
CA ARG A 521 -14.70 11.51 -23.03
C ARG A 521 -14.21 10.09 -23.30
N ARG A 522 -12.91 9.88 -23.52
CA ARG A 522 -12.30 8.56 -23.82
C ARG A 522 -12.09 7.69 -22.58
N ARG A 523 -13.18 7.38 -21.85
CA ARG A 523 -13.14 6.66 -20.56
C ARG A 523 -12.52 5.26 -20.58
N ARG A 524 -12.50 4.59 -21.75
CA ARG A 524 -11.92 3.24 -21.90
C ARG A 524 -10.41 3.27 -22.11
N ASP A 525 -9.91 4.35 -22.72
CA ASP A 525 -8.50 4.57 -22.98
C ASP A 525 -7.81 5.22 -21.78
N PHE A 526 -8.49 6.21 -21.20
CA PHE A 526 -8.08 6.95 -20.00
C PHE A 526 -9.06 6.66 -18.87
N VAL A 527 -8.80 5.56 -18.18
CA VAL A 527 -9.62 5.08 -17.07
C VAL A 527 -9.35 5.91 -15.81
N LYS A 528 -10.31 5.97 -14.89
CA LYS A 528 -10.14 6.64 -13.60
C LYS A 528 -9.06 5.92 -12.79
N ALA A 529 -8.20 6.68 -12.12
CA ALA A 529 -7.18 6.13 -11.23
C ALA A 529 -7.79 5.67 -9.89
N VAL A 530 -8.57 4.58 -9.90
CA VAL A 530 -9.35 4.08 -8.74
C VAL A 530 -8.52 3.83 -7.49
N ALA A 531 -7.23 3.50 -7.64
CA ALA A 531 -6.31 3.31 -6.52
C ALA A 531 -6.20 4.55 -5.60
N LEU A 532 -6.35 5.75 -6.16
CA LEU A 532 -6.34 7.01 -5.40
C LEU A 532 -7.58 7.20 -4.53
N TYR A 533 -8.69 6.55 -4.89
CA TYR A 533 -9.99 6.71 -4.23
C TYR A 533 -10.35 5.54 -3.31
N LYS A 534 -9.51 4.49 -3.26
CA LYS A 534 -9.73 3.33 -2.39
C LYS A 534 -9.97 3.66 -0.91
N PRO A 535 -9.36 4.70 -0.32
CA PRO A 535 -9.71 5.14 1.05
C PRO A 535 -11.18 5.52 1.22
N LEU A 536 -11.92 5.83 0.16
CA LEU A 536 -13.35 6.17 0.23
C LEU A 536 -14.26 4.93 0.33
N GLU A 537 -13.70 3.72 0.35
CA GLU A 537 -14.46 2.46 0.48
C GLU A 537 -14.77 2.07 1.94
N ILE A 538 -14.70 3.01 2.89
CA ILE A 538 -14.87 2.78 4.34
C ILE A 538 -16.17 2.01 4.64
N PHE A 539 -17.26 2.35 3.95
CA PHE A 539 -18.57 1.71 4.11
C PHE A 539 -18.92 0.74 2.96
N GLY A 540 -18.06 0.64 1.95
CA GLY A 540 -18.22 -0.20 0.77
C GLY A 540 -17.82 0.47 -0.54
N ARG A 541 -17.78 -0.32 -1.61
CA ARG A 541 -17.45 0.16 -2.96
C ARG A 541 -18.55 1.11 -3.45
N ASN A 542 -18.17 2.13 -4.22
CA ASN A 542 -19.11 3.16 -4.66
C ASN A 542 -18.82 3.65 -6.09
N VAL A 543 -19.68 4.54 -6.62
CA VAL A 543 -19.57 5.06 -7.98
C VAL A 543 -18.25 5.79 -8.27
N VAL A 544 -17.54 6.26 -7.24
CA VAL A 544 -16.24 6.94 -7.36
C VAL A 544 -15.09 5.93 -7.36
N THR A 545 -15.19 4.81 -6.64
CA THR A 545 -14.11 3.82 -6.49
C THR A 545 -14.17 2.67 -7.50
N THR A 546 -15.19 2.65 -8.37
CA THR A 546 -15.43 1.62 -9.37
C THR A 546 -15.03 2.06 -10.80
N GLU A 547 -14.69 1.10 -11.65
CA GLU A 547 -14.34 1.28 -13.07
C GLU A 547 -14.86 0.12 -13.93
N GLY A 548 -14.91 0.31 -15.25
CA GLY A 548 -15.38 -0.72 -16.18
C GLY A 548 -16.88 -0.96 -16.08
N ASP A 549 -17.31 -2.21 -16.23
CA ASP A 549 -18.73 -2.60 -16.19
C ASP A 549 -19.35 -2.43 -14.80
N ASP A 550 -18.52 -2.60 -13.77
CA ASP A 550 -18.92 -2.38 -12.38
C ASP A 550 -19.31 -0.92 -12.12
N TRP A 551 -18.54 0.03 -12.67
CA TRP A 551 -18.94 1.43 -12.65
C TRP A 551 -20.23 1.71 -13.42
N VAL A 552 -20.44 1.07 -14.57
CA VAL A 552 -21.68 1.23 -15.35
C VAL A 552 -22.89 0.80 -14.52
N ARG A 553 -22.78 -0.32 -13.78
CA ARG A 553 -23.80 -0.79 -12.84
C ARG A 553 -24.06 0.24 -11.74
N HIS A 554 -23.02 0.69 -11.04
CA HIS A 554 -23.13 1.73 -10.01
C HIS A 554 -23.77 3.01 -10.55
N ARG A 555 -23.28 3.53 -11.69
CA ARG A 555 -23.73 4.79 -12.29
C ARG A 555 -25.20 4.74 -12.68
N ARG A 556 -25.68 3.61 -13.20
CA ARG A 556 -27.08 3.42 -13.60
C ARG A 556 -28.05 3.57 -12.42
N ILE A 557 -27.67 3.09 -11.23
CA ILE A 557 -28.53 3.14 -10.03
C ILE A 557 -28.36 4.46 -9.28
N THR A 558 -27.16 5.04 -9.29
CA THR A 558 -26.82 6.22 -8.47
C THR A 558 -27.07 7.57 -9.14
N THR A 559 -27.42 7.60 -10.43
CA THR A 559 -27.72 8.86 -11.16
C THR A 559 -29.20 9.26 -11.14
N PRO A 560 -30.18 8.34 -11.31
CA PRO A 560 -31.60 8.70 -11.29
C PRO A 560 -32.10 9.51 -10.08
N PRO A 561 -31.53 9.36 -8.87
CA PRO A 561 -31.87 10.23 -7.74
C PRO A 561 -31.71 11.74 -8.01
N PHE A 562 -30.79 12.13 -8.90
CA PHE A 562 -30.54 13.52 -9.26
C PHE A 562 -31.49 13.96 -10.38
N ASN A 563 -32.73 14.29 -10.02
CA ASN A 563 -33.79 14.71 -10.95
C ASN A 563 -34.45 16.04 -10.54
N GLU A 564 -35.44 16.50 -11.31
CA GLU A 564 -36.11 17.79 -11.10
C GLU A 564 -36.94 17.84 -9.81
N ARG A 565 -37.57 16.73 -9.39
CA ARG A 565 -38.31 16.67 -8.11
C ARG A 565 -37.37 16.82 -6.92
N ASN A 566 -36.23 16.11 -6.97
CA ASN A 566 -35.18 16.28 -5.97
C ASN A 566 -34.64 17.73 -5.97
N SER A 567 -34.50 18.34 -7.15
CA SER A 567 -34.07 19.74 -7.27
C SER A 567 -35.05 20.72 -6.63
N ALA A 568 -36.36 20.47 -6.70
CA ALA A 568 -37.34 21.26 -5.97
C ALA A 568 -37.16 21.16 -4.44
N LEU A 569 -36.90 19.96 -3.91
CA LEU A 569 -36.58 19.79 -2.48
C LEU A 569 -35.32 20.54 -2.08
N VAL A 570 -34.27 20.49 -2.92
CA VAL A 570 -33.02 21.23 -2.70
C VAL A 570 -33.31 22.73 -2.63
N TRP A 571 -34.09 23.24 -3.57
CA TRP A 571 -34.45 24.65 -3.65
C TRP A 571 -35.14 25.13 -2.37
N ASP A 572 -36.21 24.44 -1.95
CA ASP A 572 -37.00 24.84 -0.78
C ASP A 572 -36.20 24.79 0.52
N GLU A 573 -35.46 23.70 0.72
CA GLU A 573 -34.62 23.56 1.90
C GLU A 573 -33.48 24.58 1.92
N SER A 574 -32.85 24.85 0.77
CA SER A 574 -31.79 25.86 0.66
C SER A 574 -32.30 27.25 1.02
N LYS A 575 -33.50 27.63 0.55
CA LYS A 575 -34.12 28.90 0.92
C LYS A 575 -34.35 29.00 2.42
N ARG A 576 -34.86 27.92 3.04
CA ARG A 576 -35.13 27.86 4.47
C ARG A 576 -33.86 28.04 5.30
N GLN A 577 -32.84 27.22 5.02
CA GLN A 577 -31.56 27.29 5.73
C GLN A 577 -30.85 28.63 5.52
N ALA A 578 -30.88 29.16 4.28
CA ALA A 578 -30.29 30.47 3.97
C ALA A 578 -30.99 31.59 4.74
N THR A 579 -32.31 31.58 4.80
CA THR A 579 -33.09 32.60 5.52
C THR A 579 -32.71 32.65 7.00
N ASP A 580 -32.60 31.48 7.65
CA ASP A 580 -32.24 31.41 9.07
C ASP A 580 -30.78 31.81 9.31
N MET A 581 -29.85 31.36 8.46
CA MET A 581 -28.45 31.77 8.50
C MET A 581 -28.28 33.28 8.33
N LEU A 582 -28.98 33.90 7.37
CA LEU A 582 -28.88 35.33 7.10
C LEU A 582 -29.48 36.18 8.22
N LYS A 583 -30.57 35.74 8.85
CA LYS A 583 -31.10 36.38 10.07
C LYS A 583 -30.09 36.35 11.21
N MET A 584 -29.42 35.21 11.41
CA MET A 584 -28.35 35.07 12.40
C MET A 584 -27.18 36.01 12.07
N TRP A 585 -26.76 36.09 10.81
CA TRP A 585 -25.68 36.98 10.36
C TRP A 585 -26.01 38.46 10.56
N ALA A 586 -27.22 38.89 10.18
CA ALA A 586 -27.65 40.28 10.28
C ALA A 586 -27.89 40.75 11.72
N SER A 587 -28.21 39.83 12.63
CA SER A 587 -28.41 40.15 14.06
C SER A 587 -27.12 40.09 14.89
N ASN A 588 -26.01 39.59 14.32
CA ASN A 588 -24.76 39.44 15.05
C ASN A 588 -23.98 40.78 15.10
N PRO A 589 -23.83 41.42 16.27
CA PRO A 589 -23.12 42.69 16.38
C PRO A 589 -21.61 42.59 16.10
N LYS A 590 -21.05 41.37 16.10
CA LYS A 590 -19.64 41.11 15.77
C LYS A 590 -19.41 40.85 14.29
N GLY A 591 -20.45 41.00 13.46
CA GLY A 591 -20.42 40.63 12.05
C GLY A 591 -20.39 39.12 11.83
N VAL A 592 -20.13 38.72 10.59
CA VAL A 592 -19.96 37.35 10.15
C VAL A 592 -18.47 36.99 10.22
N VAL A 593 -18.14 36.07 11.13
CA VAL A 593 -16.78 35.56 11.30
C VAL A 593 -16.75 34.12 10.81
N ASN A 594 -15.83 33.81 9.90
CA ASN A 594 -15.70 32.48 9.29
C ASN A 594 -17.01 32.03 8.58
N PRO A 595 -17.41 32.70 7.47
CA PRO A 595 -18.60 32.31 6.69
C PRO A 595 -18.52 30.88 6.14
N GLN A 596 -17.32 30.30 6.05
CA GLN A 596 -17.12 28.91 5.63
C GLN A 596 -17.72 27.91 6.62
N SER A 597 -17.64 28.18 7.93
CA SER A 597 -18.25 27.31 8.95
C SER A 597 -19.77 27.24 8.80
N ASP A 598 -20.42 28.39 8.62
CA ASP A 598 -21.88 28.49 8.55
C ASP A 598 -22.43 27.94 7.24
N THR A 599 -21.78 28.25 6.11
CA THR A 599 -22.14 27.67 4.81
C THR A 599 -21.93 26.14 4.78
N MET A 600 -20.98 25.62 5.55
CA MET A 600 -20.81 24.19 5.75
C MET A 600 -21.97 23.58 6.55
N VAL A 601 -22.47 24.23 7.59
CA VAL A 601 -23.69 23.76 8.30
C VAL A 601 -24.90 23.78 7.37
N LEU A 602 -25.08 24.86 6.61
CA LEU A 602 -26.17 25.01 5.65
C LEU A 602 -26.18 23.88 4.63
N ALA A 603 -25.06 23.67 3.93
CA ALA A 603 -24.98 22.64 2.88
C ALA A 603 -25.19 21.24 3.44
N LEU A 604 -24.82 21.01 4.71
CA LEU A 604 -25.06 19.73 5.36
C LEU A 604 -26.55 19.51 5.54
N HIS A 605 -27.26 20.51 6.08
CA HIS A 605 -28.71 20.40 6.31
C HIS A 605 -29.49 20.26 5.00
N VAL A 606 -29.10 20.98 3.95
CA VAL A 606 -29.67 20.80 2.61
C VAL A 606 -29.48 19.36 2.13
N LEU A 607 -28.27 18.82 2.30
CA LEU A 607 -27.96 17.46 1.89
C LEU A 607 -28.69 16.41 2.74
N THR A 608 -28.85 16.60 4.06
CA THR A 608 -29.60 15.67 4.89
C THR A 608 -31.08 15.67 4.56
N ALA A 609 -31.67 16.83 4.25
CA ALA A 609 -33.08 16.92 3.90
C ALA A 609 -33.35 16.38 2.49
N ALA A 610 -32.73 16.97 1.46
CA ALA A 610 -32.94 16.57 0.07
C ALA A 610 -32.27 15.23 -0.28
N GLY A 611 -31.24 14.84 0.47
CA GLY A 611 -30.53 13.57 0.27
C GLY A 611 -31.11 12.41 1.07
N PHE A 612 -31.57 12.64 2.30
CA PHE A 612 -31.91 11.58 3.25
C PHE A 612 -33.27 11.75 3.93
N GLY A 613 -34.04 12.79 3.58
CA GLY A 613 -35.35 13.06 4.18
C GLY A 613 -35.30 13.56 5.63
N ARG A 614 -34.14 14.04 6.10
CA ARG A 614 -33.94 14.53 7.48
C ARG A 614 -33.62 16.03 7.49
N SER A 615 -34.58 16.83 7.93
CA SER A 615 -34.51 18.29 7.96
C SER A 615 -34.20 18.81 9.37
N TYR A 616 -33.29 19.79 9.48
CA TYR A 616 -32.79 20.32 10.75
C TYR A 616 -32.99 21.84 10.83
N THR A 617 -33.07 22.41 12.02
CA THR A 617 -33.15 23.88 12.16
C THR A 617 -31.75 24.51 12.17
N PHE A 618 -31.57 25.63 11.47
CA PHE A 618 -30.30 26.34 11.51
C PHE A 618 -30.11 27.02 12.87
N GLY A 619 -28.95 26.83 13.51
CA GLY A 619 -28.61 27.49 14.78
C GLY A 619 -29.27 26.92 16.04
N SER A 620 -30.15 25.91 15.95
CA SER A 620 -30.53 25.13 17.13
C SER A 620 -29.29 24.43 17.69
N GLY A 621 -29.02 24.59 18.99
CA GLY A 621 -27.93 23.88 19.67
C GLY A 621 -28.02 22.37 19.40
N LEU A 622 -26.87 21.67 19.42
CA LEU A 622 -26.75 20.25 19.07
C LEU A 622 -28.00 19.47 19.52
N GLU A 623 -28.78 18.98 18.56
CA GLU A 623 -29.81 17.99 18.86
C GLU A 623 -29.13 16.81 19.56
N SER A 624 -29.78 16.24 20.57
CA SER A 624 -29.28 15.04 21.21
C SER A 624 -29.22 13.90 20.20
N ALA A 625 -28.21 13.05 20.30
CA ALA A 625 -28.19 11.80 19.55
C ALA A 625 -29.48 10.99 19.83
N LEU A 626 -29.93 10.19 18.85
CA LEU A 626 -31.03 9.25 19.05
C LEU A 626 -30.71 8.31 20.23
N GLU A 627 -31.71 7.75 20.92
CA GLU A 627 -31.54 6.97 22.16
C GLU A 627 -30.47 5.86 22.08
N ASN A 628 -30.23 5.28 20.91
CA ASN A 628 -29.25 4.22 20.66
C ASN A 628 -27.92 4.69 20.05
N HIS A 629 -27.67 6.00 20.01
CA HIS A 629 -26.48 6.60 19.41
C HIS A 629 -25.72 7.45 20.41
N SER A 630 -24.38 7.42 20.34
CA SER A 630 -23.51 8.29 21.16
C SER A 630 -23.21 9.63 20.49
N LEU A 631 -23.43 9.73 19.17
CA LEU A 631 -23.19 10.92 18.38
C LEU A 631 -24.38 11.18 17.45
N THR A 632 -24.63 12.44 17.13
CA THR A 632 -25.62 12.77 16.09
C THR A 632 -25.14 12.32 14.72
N TYR A 633 -26.05 12.23 13.75
CA TYR A 633 -25.70 11.97 12.35
C TYR A 633 -24.68 13.00 11.83
N ARG A 634 -24.96 14.28 12.08
CA ARG A 634 -24.11 15.42 11.70
C ARG A 634 -22.71 15.32 12.32
N ASP A 635 -22.61 15.07 13.62
CA ASP A 635 -21.33 15.02 14.31
C ASP A 635 -20.50 13.82 13.86
N SER A 636 -21.17 12.68 13.66
CA SER A 636 -20.55 11.47 13.14
C SER A 636 -19.93 11.72 11.76
N LEU A 637 -20.70 12.32 10.83
CA LEU A 637 -20.19 12.66 9.51
C LEU A 637 -19.05 13.69 9.57
N SER A 638 -19.24 14.77 10.34
CA SER A 638 -18.24 15.85 10.47
C SER A 638 -16.92 15.33 11.03
N LEU A 639 -16.96 14.45 12.05
CA LEU A 639 -15.76 13.83 12.63
C LEU A 639 -15.06 12.91 11.63
N ILE A 640 -15.80 12.13 10.85
CA ILE A 640 -15.24 11.26 9.80
C ILE A 640 -14.55 12.11 8.72
N LEU A 641 -15.23 13.16 8.22
CA LEU A 641 -14.71 14.02 7.15
C LEU A 641 -13.45 14.79 7.60
N GLY A 642 -13.48 15.35 8.80
CA GLY A 642 -12.32 16.03 9.39
C GLY A 642 -11.13 15.12 9.69
N ASN A 643 -11.35 13.80 9.79
CA ASN A 643 -10.32 12.82 10.17
C ASN A 643 -10.25 11.63 9.20
N LEU A 644 -10.48 11.84 7.90
CA LEU A 644 -10.66 10.77 6.92
C LEU A 644 -9.55 9.71 6.93
N PHE A 645 -8.27 10.12 7.04
CA PHE A 645 -7.15 9.17 7.15
C PHE A 645 -7.24 8.29 8.40
N THR A 646 -7.58 8.89 9.55
CA THR A 646 -7.79 8.17 10.80
C THR A 646 -8.99 7.24 10.69
N ALA A 647 -10.11 7.71 10.14
CA ALA A 647 -11.32 6.90 9.94
C ALA A 647 -11.04 5.67 9.05
N VAL A 648 -10.30 5.85 7.95
CA VAL A 648 -9.87 4.75 7.09
C VAL A 648 -8.96 3.79 7.85
N PHE A 649 -8.00 4.32 8.59
CA PHE A 649 -7.05 3.52 9.37
C PHE A 649 -7.76 2.68 10.44
N THR A 650 -8.65 3.28 11.24
CA THR A 650 -9.38 2.58 12.31
C THR A 650 -10.39 1.58 11.74
N ALA A 651 -11.13 1.94 10.69
CA ALA A 651 -12.07 1.05 10.02
C ALA A 651 -11.39 -0.16 9.36
N THR A 652 -10.21 0.05 8.75
CA THR A 652 -9.46 -1.04 8.09
C THR A 652 -8.86 -2.03 9.08
N LEU A 653 -8.34 -1.53 10.21
CA LEU A 653 -7.69 -2.38 11.21
C LEU A 653 -8.66 -3.04 12.19
N ASN A 654 -9.87 -2.49 12.36
CA ASN A 654 -10.92 -2.97 13.26
C ASN A 654 -10.38 -3.26 14.67
N LEU A 655 -9.54 -2.35 15.19
CA LEU A 655 -8.90 -2.48 16.49
C LEU A 655 -9.90 -2.19 17.62
N PRO A 656 -9.83 -2.91 18.75
CA PRO A 656 -10.58 -2.55 19.95
C PRO A 656 -10.24 -1.13 20.42
N THR A 657 -11.26 -0.35 20.83
CA THR A 657 -11.11 1.05 21.25
C THR A 657 -10.11 1.26 22.39
N TRP A 658 -9.93 0.27 23.28
CA TRP A 658 -8.93 0.36 24.35
C TRP A 658 -7.46 0.35 23.86
N MET A 659 -7.19 -0.06 22.62
CA MET A 659 -5.83 -0.06 22.01
C MET A 659 -5.52 1.21 21.22
N LEU A 660 -6.52 2.05 20.96
CA LEU A 660 -6.39 3.26 20.16
C LEU A 660 -6.18 4.49 21.06
N PRO A 661 -5.37 5.48 20.64
CA PRO A 661 -5.31 6.77 21.32
C PRO A 661 -6.71 7.39 21.47
N SER A 662 -6.97 8.13 22.54
CA SER A 662 -8.31 8.72 22.82
C SER A 662 -8.93 9.48 21.64
N LYS A 663 -8.12 10.21 20.85
CA LYS A 663 -8.60 10.91 19.63
C LYS A 663 -9.07 9.96 18.52
N PHE A 664 -8.51 8.77 18.43
CA PHE A 664 -8.88 7.77 17.41
C PHE A 664 -10.16 7.03 17.82
N ASN A 665 -10.43 6.90 19.13
CA ASN A 665 -11.68 6.33 19.63
C ASN A 665 -12.89 7.14 19.20
N GLN A 666 -12.83 8.47 19.35
CA GLN A 666 -13.93 9.36 18.93
C GLN A 666 -14.24 9.21 17.43
N VAL A 667 -13.20 9.06 16.58
CA VAL A 667 -13.38 8.85 15.14
C VAL A 667 -13.94 7.46 14.85
N GLN A 668 -13.50 6.43 15.58
CA GLN A 668 -14.05 5.09 15.43
C GLN A 668 -15.51 5.01 15.85
N ASP A 669 -15.89 5.67 16.95
CA ASP A 669 -17.27 5.77 17.41
C ASP A 669 -18.13 6.49 16.37
N ALA A 670 -17.62 7.56 15.77
CA ALA A 670 -18.28 8.24 14.66
C ALA A 670 -18.50 7.32 13.44
N VAL A 671 -17.51 6.50 13.06
CA VAL A 671 -17.65 5.51 11.98
C VAL A 671 -18.74 4.49 12.30
N VAL A 672 -18.82 4.00 13.54
CA VAL A 672 -19.84 3.04 13.98
C VAL A 672 -21.23 3.66 13.98
N ASN A 673 -21.40 4.83 14.60
CA ASN A 673 -22.68 5.55 14.65
C ASN A 673 -23.17 5.90 13.24
N PHE A 674 -22.29 6.43 12.38
CA PHE A 674 -22.68 6.79 11.01
C PHE A 674 -23.14 5.58 10.20
N ARG A 675 -22.48 4.43 10.37
CA ARG A 675 -22.92 3.16 9.75
C ARG A 675 -24.31 2.74 10.25
N GLN A 676 -24.55 2.88 11.55
CA GLN A 676 -25.81 2.51 12.17
C GLN A 676 -26.96 3.38 11.64
N TYR A 677 -26.78 4.71 11.61
CA TYR A 677 -27.75 5.62 10.99
C TYR A 677 -28.07 5.24 9.54
N MET A 678 -27.06 4.94 8.71
CA MET A 678 -27.30 4.51 7.33
C MET A 678 -28.06 3.19 7.25
N ALA A 679 -27.79 2.24 8.13
CA ALA A 679 -28.47 0.96 8.17
C ALA A 679 -29.95 1.12 8.58
N GLU A 680 -30.21 1.92 9.61
CA GLU A 680 -31.56 2.22 10.09
C GLU A 680 -32.38 2.95 9.02
N MET A 681 -31.84 4.01 8.40
CA MET A 681 -32.55 4.73 7.34
C MET A 681 -32.86 3.86 6.10
N VAL A 682 -31.96 2.94 5.73
CA VAL A 682 -32.21 1.99 4.63
C VAL A 682 -33.25 0.95 5.02
N ALA A 683 -33.27 0.50 6.28
CA ALA A 683 -34.27 -0.42 6.80
C ALA A 683 -35.66 0.23 6.83
N GLU A 684 -35.77 1.46 7.36
CA GLU A 684 -37.01 2.25 7.37
C GLU A 684 -37.58 2.42 5.95
N GLU A 685 -36.74 2.73 4.96
CA GLU A 685 -37.19 2.87 3.58
C GLU A 685 -37.69 1.53 3.01
N ARG A 686 -37.01 0.42 3.31
CA ARG A 686 -37.45 -0.92 2.87
C ARG A 686 -38.80 -1.30 3.48
N GLU A 687 -38.98 -1.03 4.77
CA GLU A 687 -40.25 -1.24 5.46
C GLU A 687 -41.37 -0.38 4.86
N ALA A 688 -41.09 0.89 4.57
CA ALA A 688 -42.03 1.78 3.91
C ALA A 688 -42.43 1.28 2.51
N MET A 689 -41.47 0.78 1.73
CA MET A 689 -41.73 0.17 0.43
C MET A 689 -42.62 -1.08 0.53
N ASP A 690 -42.35 -1.97 1.48
CA ASP A 690 -43.12 -3.21 1.69
C ASP A 690 -44.53 -2.91 2.22
N ALA A 691 -44.69 -1.84 3.00
CA ALA A 691 -45.99 -1.32 3.43
C ALA A 691 -46.77 -0.57 2.32
N GLY A 692 -46.21 -0.44 1.11
CA GLY A 692 -46.84 0.24 -0.01
C GLY A 692 -46.85 1.77 0.08
N ALA A 693 -45.95 2.37 0.87
CA ALA A 693 -45.82 3.82 0.96
C ALA A 693 -45.40 4.43 -0.39
N GLY A 694 -45.93 5.62 -0.68
CA GLY A 694 -45.66 6.37 -1.90
C GLY A 694 -44.17 6.65 -2.11
N GLU A 695 -43.80 7.01 -3.35
CA GLU A 695 -42.44 7.40 -3.70
C GLU A 695 -42.02 8.67 -2.94
N GLN A 696 -40.78 8.67 -2.43
CA GLN A 696 -40.15 9.82 -1.82
C GLN A 696 -39.13 10.41 -2.80
N ASP A 697 -39.02 11.74 -2.84
CA ASP A 697 -38.18 12.45 -3.82
C ASP A 697 -36.73 12.69 -3.34
N ASN A 698 -36.34 12.14 -2.18
CA ASN A 698 -34.97 12.28 -1.64
C ASN A 698 -33.98 11.26 -2.25
N LEU A 699 -32.68 11.59 -2.23
CA LEU A 699 -31.66 10.80 -2.93
C LEU A 699 -31.57 9.34 -2.46
N MET A 700 -31.65 9.11 -1.15
CA MET A 700 -31.53 7.81 -0.52
C MET A 700 -32.70 6.91 -0.91
N SER A 701 -33.94 7.39 -0.74
CA SER A 701 -35.14 6.62 -1.05
C SER A 701 -35.18 6.20 -2.52
N ILE A 702 -34.84 7.11 -3.44
CA ILE A 702 -34.78 6.79 -4.87
C ILE A 702 -33.68 5.76 -5.16
N LEU A 703 -32.50 5.88 -4.53
CA LEU A 703 -31.40 4.92 -4.72
C LEU A 703 -31.77 3.52 -4.22
N VAL A 704 -32.35 3.42 -3.02
CA VAL A 704 -32.77 2.14 -2.42
C VAL A 704 -33.83 1.49 -3.32
N ARG A 705 -34.90 2.23 -3.66
CA ARG A 705 -35.96 1.75 -4.57
C ARG A 705 -35.41 1.30 -5.93
N ALA A 706 -34.51 2.08 -6.53
CA ALA A 706 -33.89 1.74 -7.81
C ALA A 706 -33.06 0.44 -7.75
N SER A 707 -32.34 0.22 -6.63
CA SER A 707 -31.60 -1.02 -6.41
C SER A 707 -32.53 -2.22 -6.22
N GLU A 708 -33.57 -2.09 -5.39
CA GLU A 708 -34.51 -3.18 -5.10
C GLU A 708 -35.36 -3.55 -6.33
N ASN A 709 -35.76 -2.59 -7.16
CA ASN A 709 -36.49 -2.87 -8.39
C ASN A 709 -35.64 -3.68 -9.39
N GLN A 710 -34.33 -3.43 -9.49
CA GLN A 710 -33.44 -4.26 -10.31
C GLN A 710 -33.32 -5.70 -9.77
N ASN A 711 -33.42 -5.87 -8.45
CA ASN A 711 -33.42 -7.19 -7.80
C ASN A 711 -34.70 -7.96 -8.14
N LYS A 712 -35.88 -7.31 -8.04
CA LYS A 712 -37.19 -7.90 -8.35
C LYS A 712 -37.35 -8.32 -9.82
N GLU A 713 -36.70 -7.63 -10.76
CA GLU A 713 -36.69 -8.00 -12.19
C GLU A 713 -35.84 -9.25 -12.53
N GLY A 714 -35.34 -10.00 -11.53
CA GLY A 714 -34.50 -11.19 -11.75
C GLY A 714 -33.10 -10.88 -12.29
N LYS A 715 -32.69 -9.61 -12.29
CA LYS A 715 -31.38 -9.15 -12.75
C LYS A 715 -30.44 -9.03 -11.56
N ALA A 716 -30.25 -10.13 -10.82
CA ALA A 716 -29.45 -10.16 -9.58
C ALA A 716 -28.00 -9.64 -9.78
N THR A 717 -27.44 -9.74 -10.98
CA THR A 717 -26.11 -9.18 -11.29
C THR A 717 -26.08 -7.65 -11.44
N ARG A 718 -27.23 -6.97 -11.35
CA ARG A 718 -27.37 -5.51 -11.55
C ARG A 718 -27.78 -4.74 -10.30
N HIS A 719 -28.20 -5.39 -9.21
CA HIS A 719 -28.53 -4.69 -7.95
C HIS A 719 -27.25 -4.25 -7.20
N LEU A 720 -27.38 -3.32 -6.25
CA LEU A 720 -26.32 -2.98 -5.30
C LEU A 720 -26.47 -3.81 -4.03
N THR A 721 -25.35 -4.25 -3.45
CA THR A 721 -25.33 -4.85 -2.10
C THR A 721 -25.52 -3.77 -1.03
N ASP A 722 -25.90 -4.13 0.20
CA ASP A 722 -26.05 -3.17 1.30
C ASP A 722 -24.78 -2.36 1.56
N SER A 723 -23.61 -3.00 1.50
CA SER A 723 -22.34 -2.30 1.63
C SER A 723 -22.11 -1.32 0.47
N GLU A 724 -22.50 -1.68 -0.76
CA GLU A 724 -22.44 -0.74 -1.89
C GLU A 724 -23.45 0.40 -1.74
N ILE A 725 -24.65 0.15 -1.19
CA ILE A 725 -25.61 1.20 -0.86
C ILE A 725 -24.98 2.17 0.14
N TYR A 726 -24.49 1.69 1.29
CA TYR A 726 -23.82 2.51 2.31
C TYR A 726 -22.61 3.27 1.74
N GLY A 727 -21.81 2.61 0.89
CA GLY A 727 -20.69 3.24 0.19
C GLY A 727 -21.12 4.41 -0.72
N ASN A 728 -22.23 4.27 -1.45
CA ASN A 728 -22.75 5.35 -2.29
C ASN A 728 -23.42 6.46 -1.47
N LEU A 729 -24.14 6.14 -0.39
CA LEU A 729 -24.70 7.13 0.54
C LEU A 729 -23.61 7.97 1.22
N PHE A 730 -22.51 7.34 1.65
CA PHE A 730 -21.34 8.04 2.13
C PHE A 730 -20.71 8.91 1.03
N SER A 731 -20.64 8.41 -0.21
CA SER A 731 -20.14 9.19 -1.34
C SER A 731 -20.99 10.42 -1.64
N TYR A 732 -22.32 10.38 -1.47
CA TYR A 732 -23.18 11.55 -1.61
C TYR A 732 -22.87 12.59 -0.53
N ASN A 733 -22.79 12.15 0.73
CA ASN A 733 -22.42 13.00 1.86
C ASN A 733 -21.08 13.70 1.66
N LEU A 734 -20.03 12.94 1.33
CA LEU A 734 -18.69 13.48 1.11
C LEU A 734 -18.64 14.45 -0.10
N ALA A 735 -19.26 14.08 -1.22
CA ALA A 735 -19.12 14.84 -2.47
C ALA A 735 -20.01 16.10 -2.52
N GLY A 736 -21.22 16.04 -1.96
CA GLY A 736 -22.21 17.12 -2.07
C GLY A 736 -22.03 18.24 -1.04
N HIS A 737 -21.54 17.90 0.15
CA HIS A 737 -21.50 18.82 1.29
C HIS A 737 -20.36 19.84 1.21
N GLU A 738 -19.11 19.38 1.22
CA GLU A 738 -17.96 20.29 1.29
C GLU A 738 -17.75 21.07 -0.03
N THR A 739 -18.14 20.52 -1.18
CA THR A 739 -17.92 21.20 -2.47
C THR A 739 -18.83 22.42 -2.63
N THR A 740 -20.13 22.28 -2.31
CA THR A 740 -21.10 23.38 -2.42
C THR A 740 -20.84 24.45 -1.36
N SER A 741 -20.60 24.06 -0.10
CA SER A 741 -20.30 25.00 0.99
C SER A 741 -19.05 25.85 0.72
N ASN A 742 -17.96 25.25 0.24
CA ASN A 742 -16.77 26.03 -0.15
C ASN A 742 -17.09 27.01 -1.30
N THR A 743 -17.90 26.62 -2.27
CA THR A 743 -18.31 27.49 -3.39
C THR A 743 -19.15 28.67 -2.89
N LEU A 744 -20.09 28.42 -1.97
CA LEU A 744 -20.89 29.47 -1.32
C LEU A 744 -20.02 30.44 -0.52
N ALA A 745 -19.05 29.91 0.24
CA ALA A 745 -18.12 30.72 1.02
C ALA A 745 -17.27 31.64 0.14
N TYR A 746 -16.65 31.10 -0.92
CA TYR A 746 -15.88 31.90 -1.88
C TYR A 746 -16.76 32.96 -2.57
N ALA A 747 -17.94 32.59 -3.05
CA ALA A 747 -18.83 33.54 -3.70
C ALA A 747 -19.24 34.68 -2.75
N THR A 748 -19.54 34.38 -1.48
CA THR A 748 -19.88 35.38 -0.46
C THR A 748 -18.72 36.35 -0.22
N ILE A 749 -17.49 35.84 -0.11
CA ILE A 749 -16.28 36.66 0.05
C ILE A 749 -16.04 37.54 -1.18
N LEU A 750 -16.18 36.97 -2.37
CA LEU A 750 -15.96 37.67 -3.65
C LEU A 750 -17.02 38.76 -3.89
N LEU A 751 -18.28 38.50 -3.55
CA LEU A 751 -19.36 39.50 -3.61
C LEU A 751 -19.14 40.65 -2.62
N ALA A 752 -18.69 40.35 -1.41
CA ALA A 752 -18.36 41.38 -0.41
C ALA A 752 -17.18 42.24 -0.86
N ALA A 753 -16.19 41.65 -1.53
CA ALA A 753 -15.04 42.38 -2.04
C ALA A 753 -15.34 43.18 -3.32
N ASN A 754 -16.39 42.81 -4.08
CA ASN A 754 -16.74 43.43 -5.37
C ASN A 754 -18.23 43.85 -5.39
N PRO A 755 -18.58 44.97 -4.72
CA PRO A 755 -19.97 45.40 -4.55
C PRO A 755 -20.70 45.68 -5.87
N GLU A 756 -19.99 46.01 -6.95
CA GLU A 756 -20.55 46.22 -8.28
C GLU A 756 -21.18 44.95 -8.84
N TRP A 757 -20.54 43.78 -8.65
CA TRP A 757 -21.08 42.50 -9.10
C TRP A 757 -22.22 42.03 -8.20
N GLN A 758 -22.17 42.37 -6.91
CA GLN A 758 -23.26 42.12 -5.98
C GLN A 758 -24.50 42.91 -6.36
N LYS A 759 -24.36 44.20 -6.67
CA LYS A 759 -25.46 45.04 -7.18
C LYS A 759 -26.02 44.50 -8.50
N TRP A 760 -25.14 44.16 -9.45
CA TRP A 760 -25.54 43.63 -10.77
C TRP A 760 -26.37 42.35 -10.69
N ALA A 761 -26.04 41.44 -9.76
CA ALA A 761 -26.82 40.23 -9.51
C ALA A 761 -28.10 40.52 -8.71
N ALA A 762 -28.05 41.44 -7.74
CA ALA A 762 -29.23 41.85 -6.98
C ALA A 762 -30.30 42.50 -7.87
N GLU A 763 -29.91 43.29 -8.88
CA GLU A 763 -30.84 43.85 -9.87
C GLU A 763 -31.66 42.79 -10.60
N GLU A 764 -31.06 41.63 -10.96
CA GLU A 764 -31.80 40.50 -11.55
C GLU A 764 -32.75 39.89 -10.53
N VAL A 765 -32.30 39.65 -9.29
CA VAL A 765 -33.13 39.07 -8.23
C VAL A 765 -34.34 39.96 -7.93
N ASP A 766 -34.16 41.27 -7.88
CA ASP A 766 -35.24 42.23 -7.64
C ASP A 766 -36.27 42.21 -8.77
N GLN A 767 -35.82 42.18 -10.03
CA GLN A 767 -36.68 42.13 -11.20
C GLN A 767 -37.48 40.83 -11.27
N VAL A 768 -36.81 39.69 -11.06
CA VAL A 768 -37.40 38.35 -11.15
C VAL A 768 -38.37 38.08 -10.00
N THR A 769 -38.11 38.65 -8.82
CA THR A 769 -38.90 38.39 -7.59
C THR A 769 -39.79 39.57 -7.17
N ALA A 770 -40.04 40.50 -8.07
CA ALA A 770 -40.83 41.70 -7.83
C ALA A 770 -42.24 41.34 -7.32
N GLY A 771 -42.59 41.82 -6.12
CA GLY A 771 -43.90 41.58 -5.50
C GLY A 771 -44.11 40.15 -4.95
N VAL A 772 -43.06 39.33 -4.86
CA VAL A 772 -43.14 37.94 -4.37
C VAL A 772 -42.22 37.75 -3.17
N ASP A 773 -42.74 37.15 -2.09
CA ASP A 773 -41.95 36.82 -0.90
C ASP A 773 -41.02 35.63 -1.15
N LEU A 774 -39.89 35.57 -0.42
CA LEU A 774 -38.92 34.46 -0.52
C LEU A 774 -39.54 33.06 -0.38
N LYS A 775 -40.49 32.94 0.55
CA LYS A 775 -41.18 31.66 0.82
C LYS A 775 -41.92 31.14 -0.42
N ASP A 776 -42.43 32.03 -1.27
CA ASP A 776 -43.29 31.70 -2.41
C ASP A 776 -42.52 31.55 -3.73
N LEU A 777 -41.18 31.70 -3.71
CA LEU A 777 -40.35 31.46 -4.88
C LEU A 777 -40.25 29.96 -5.16
N ASP A 778 -40.99 29.41 -6.12
CA ASP A 778 -40.88 28.00 -6.51
C ASP A 778 -39.67 27.71 -7.42
N TYR A 779 -39.24 26.46 -7.44
CA TYR A 779 -38.08 26.04 -8.21
C TYR A 779 -38.28 26.19 -9.73
N GLU A 780 -39.40 25.72 -10.27
CA GLU A 780 -39.62 25.60 -11.72
C GLU A 780 -39.70 26.96 -12.41
N THR A 781 -40.32 27.94 -11.74
CA THR A 781 -40.52 29.29 -12.26
C THR A 781 -39.28 30.15 -12.11
N TYR A 782 -38.66 30.19 -10.92
CA TYR A 782 -37.67 31.22 -10.61
C TYR A 782 -36.22 30.80 -10.89
N TYR A 783 -35.85 29.55 -10.65
CA TYR A 783 -34.46 29.08 -10.89
C TYR A 783 -33.97 29.36 -12.33
N PRO A 784 -34.74 29.07 -13.40
CA PRO A 784 -34.27 29.28 -14.78
C PRO A 784 -34.03 30.75 -15.15
N GLN A 785 -34.59 31.70 -14.39
CA GLN A 785 -34.53 33.13 -14.66
C GLN A 785 -33.31 33.80 -14.02
N LEU A 786 -32.75 33.22 -12.96
CA LEU A 786 -31.63 33.76 -12.17
C LEU A 786 -30.26 33.46 -12.80
N LYS A 787 -30.04 33.97 -14.01
CA LYS A 787 -28.87 33.66 -14.85
C LYS A 787 -27.61 34.37 -14.34
N ARG A 788 -27.70 35.62 -13.87
CA ARG A 788 -26.58 36.38 -13.31
C ARG A 788 -26.12 35.75 -12.00
N VAL A 789 -27.04 35.26 -11.17
CA VAL A 789 -26.67 34.48 -9.97
C VAL A 789 -25.92 33.20 -10.36
N LEU A 790 -26.36 32.49 -11.39
CA LEU A 790 -25.63 31.31 -11.89
C LEU A 790 -24.27 31.66 -12.51
N ALA A 791 -24.14 32.83 -13.16
CA ALA A 791 -22.88 33.36 -13.66
C ALA A 791 -21.85 33.62 -12.54
N ILE A 792 -22.31 34.12 -11.37
CA ILE A 792 -21.49 34.25 -10.16
C ILE A 792 -20.93 32.89 -9.75
N MET A 793 -21.75 31.84 -9.77
CA MET A 793 -21.29 30.47 -9.48
C MET A 793 -20.21 30.01 -10.47
N HIS A 794 -20.44 30.22 -11.77
CA HIS A 794 -19.52 29.77 -12.82
C HIS A 794 -18.16 30.46 -12.70
N GLU A 795 -18.16 31.77 -12.47
CA GLU A 795 -16.90 32.50 -12.30
C GLU A 795 -16.18 32.16 -11.00
N THR A 796 -16.94 31.93 -9.92
CA THR A 796 -16.38 31.45 -8.65
C THR A 796 -15.74 30.08 -8.83
N LEU A 797 -16.40 29.12 -9.49
CA LEU A 797 -15.85 27.79 -9.73
C LEU A 797 -14.68 27.78 -10.71
N ARG A 798 -14.60 28.78 -11.61
CA ARG A 798 -13.48 28.93 -12.55
C ARG A 798 -12.20 29.24 -11.79
N LEU A 799 -12.24 30.20 -10.86
CA LEU A 799 -11.06 30.60 -10.10
C LEU A 799 -10.84 29.75 -8.85
N PHE A 800 -11.91 29.39 -8.14
CA PHE A 800 -11.88 28.73 -6.82
C PHE A 800 -12.61 27.38 -6.83
N GLY A 801 -12.41 26.58 -7.88
CA GLY A 801 -13.02 25.26 -8.01
C GLY A 801 -12.55 24.25 -6.94
N ALA A 802 -13.50 23.51 -6.36
CA ALA A 802 -13.21 22.59 -5.25
C ALA A 802 -12.22 21.46 -5.62
N ALA A 803 -12.29 20.96 -6.86
CA ALA A 803 -11.40 19.93 -7.39
C ALA A 803 -10.27 20.54 -8.24
N ARG A 804 -9.02 20.14 -7.99
CA ARG A 804 -7.84 20.69 -8.71
C ARG A 804 -7.45 19.93 -9.97
N ALA A 805 -7.82 18.65 -10.05
CA ALA A 805 -7.46 17.82 -11.19
C ALA A 805 -8.49 16.72 -11.44
N VAL A 806 -8.54 16.23 -12.68
CA VAL A 806 -9.27 15.01 -13.04
C VAL A 806 -8.26 13.89 -13.32
N PRO A 807 -7.96 13.03 -12.33
CA PRO A 807 -6.92 12.02 -12.47
C PRO A 807 -7.39 10.80 -13.30
N LYS A 808 -6.56 10.42 -14.27
CA LYS A 808 -6.71 9.26 -15.14
C LYS A 808 -5.45 8.41 -15.12
N THR A 809 -5.55 7.20 -15.65
CA THR A 809 -4.41 6.33 -15.95
C THR A 809 -4.62 5.61 -17.26
N THR A 810 -3.53 5.26 -17.94
CA THR A 810 -3.54 4.42 -19.14
C THR A 810 -3.36 2.95 -18.75
N LEU A 811 -4.10 2.03 -19.39
CA LEU A 811 -3.93 0.57 -19.19
C LEU A 811 -2.97 -0.05 -20.23
N VAL A 812 -2.95 0.55 -21.42
CA VAL A 812 -2.07 0.26 -22.56
C VAL A 812 -1.51 1.57 -23.08
N ASP A 813 -0.61 1.54 -24.06
CA ASP A 813 -0.13 2.77 -24.69
C ASP A 813 -1.28 3.48 -25.40
N GLN A 814 -1.39 4.80 -25.21
CA GLN A 814 -2.51 5.61 -25.69
C GLN A 814 -2.03 6.89 -26.35
N THR A 815 -2.65 7.27 -27.47
CA THR A 815 -2.34 8.54 -28.13
C THR A 815 -3.12 9.69 -27.48
N LEU A 816 -2.43 10.80 -27.16
CA LEU A 816 -3.00 12.07 -26.73
C LEU A 816 -2.63 13.16 -27.74
N LYS A 817 -3.63 13.88 -28.26
CA LYS A 817 -3.40 15.01 -29.17
C LYS A 817 -3.36 16.32 -28.40
N VAL A 818 -2.29 17.08 -28.56
CA VAL A 818 -2.10 18.41 -27.95
C VAL A 818 -1.60 19.36 -29.02
N ASN A 819 -2.30 20.48 -29.21
CA ASN A 819 -1.95 21.51 -30.20
C ASN A 819 -1.65 20.97 -31.61
N GLY A 820 -2.40 19.93 -32.03
CA GLY A 820 -2.25 19.29 -33.35
C GLY A 820 -1.21 18.17 -33.41
N THR A 821 -0.35 18.05 -32.39
CA THR A 821 0.69 17.00 -32.30
C THR A 821 0.17 15.80 -31.52
N SER A 822 0.42 14.59 -32.04
CA SER A 822 0.07 13.33 -31.38
C SER A 822 1.24 12.82 -30.53
N TYR A 823 0.98 12.59 -29.25
CA TYR A 823 1.95 12.06 -28.29
C TYR A 823 1.53 10.67 -27.83
N THR A 824 2.47 9.73 -27.78
CA THR A 824 2.22 8.38 -27.25
C THR A 824 2.46 8.36 -25.75
N ILE A 825 1.38 8.23 -24.98
CA ILE A 825 1.40 8.08 -23.53
C ILE A 825 1.56 6.59 -23.20
N PRO A 826 2.66 6.16 -22.57
CA PRO A 826 2.88 4.75 -22.27
C PRO A 826 1.83 4.18 -21.32
N ARG A 827 1.65 2.86 -21.31
CA ARG A 827 0.82 2.14 -20.34
C ARG A 827 1.23 2.45 -18.89
N ASN A 828 0.27 2.35 -17.97
CA ASN A 828 0.45 2.60 -16.53
C ASN A 828 0.99 4.01 -16.21
N THR A 829 0.63 4.99 -17.05
CA THR A 829 1.01 6.39 -16.85
C THR A 829 -0.17 7.16 -16.30
N PHE A 830 0.06 7.93 -15.24
CA PHE A 830 -0.93 8.86 -14.72
C PHE A 830 -1.09 10.04 -15.69
N VAL A 831 -2.34 10.40 -15.99
CA VAL A 831 -2.67 11.57 -16.81
C VAL A 831 -3.69 12.39 -16.07
N GLY A 832 -3.38 13.63 -15.72
CA GLY A 832 -4.27 14.53 -15.00
C GLY A 832 -4.71 15.70 -15.88
N VAL A 833 -6.01 15.96 -15.96
CA VAL A 833 -6.49 17.28 -16.38
C VAL A 833 -6.19 18.24 -15.24
N ASN A 834 -5.39 19.26 -15.50
CA ASN A 834 -5.04 20.30 -14.54
C ASN A 834 -6.13 21.38 -14.57
N LEU A 835 -7.12 21.28 -13.68
CA LEU A 835 -8.30 22.15 -13.71
C LEU A 835 -7.95 23.60 -13.39
N ALA A 836 -7.07 23.84 -12.43
CA ALA A 836 -6.66 25.18 -12.05
C ALA A 836 -5.93 25.90 -13.19
N GLY A 837 -4.99 25.24 -13.86
CA GLY A 837 -4.29 25.81 -15.01
C GLY A 837 -5.17 25.95 -16.25
N LEU A 838 -6.11 25.01 -16.45
CA LEU A 838 -7.10 25.09 -17.53
C LEU A 838 -8.04 26.29 -17.35
N HIS A 839 -8.57 26.48 -16.14
CA HIS A 839 -9.57 27.52 -15.86
C HIS A 839 -8.97 28.93 -15.75
N THR A 840 -7.65 29.03 -15.61
CA THR A 840 -6.91 30.30 -15.57
C THR A 840 -6.05 30.53 -16.82
N SER A 841 -6.12 29.66 -17.82
CA SER A 841 -5.30 29.78 -19.04
C SER A 841 -5.67 31.01 -19.87
N SER A 842 -4.69 31.90 -20.10
CA SER A 842 -4.80 33.03 -21.02
C SER A 842 -5.19 32.62 -22.44
N ALA A 843 -4.80 31.42 -22.89
CA ALA A 843 -5.22 30.88 -24.20
C ALA A 843 -6.72 30.58 -24.31
N SER A 844 -7.41 30.31 -23.19
CA SER A 844 -8.86 30.06 -23.16
C SER A 844 -9.67 31.25 -22.68
N TRP A 845 -9.09 32.10 -21.84
CA TRP A 845 -9.81 33.15 -21.10
C TRP A 845 -9.31 34.57 -21.38
N GLY A 846 -8.28 34.74 -22.22
CA GLY A 846 -7.69 36.03 -22.58
C GLY A 846 -6.85 36.67 -21.46
N ASP A 847 -6.46 37.92 -21.66
CA ASP A 847 -5.57 38.66 -20.74
C ASP A 847 -6.17 38.89 -19.35
N ASN A 848 -7.50 38.81 -19.22
CA ASN A 848 -8.21 38.95 -17.96
C ASN A 848 -8.52 37.61 -17.27
N ALA A 849 -7.80 36.53 -17.62
CA ALA A 849 -8.02 35.19 -17.08
C ALA A 849 -7.97 35.12 -15.54
N LEU A 850 -7.14 35.93 -14.89
CA LEU A 850 -7.04 35.94 -13.43
C LEU A 850 -8.06 36.84 -12.72
N GLN A 851 -8.79 37.67 -13.47
CA GLN A 851 -9.81 38.55 -12.89
C GLN A 851 -11.12 37.79 -12.69
N TRP A 852 -11.75 38.01 -11.54
CA TRP A 852 -13.09 37.48 -11.25
C TRP A 852 -14.14 38.37 -11.92
N LEU A 853 -14.62 37.96 -13.09
CA LEU A 853 -15.51 38.71 -13.98
C LEU A 853 -16.78 37.90 -14.30
N PRO A 854 -17.82 37.95 -13.47
CA PRO A 854 -19.07 37.19 -13.66
C PRO A 854 -19.77 37.48 -14.99
N SER A 855 -19.69 38.71 -15.50
CA SER A 855 -20.31 39.12 -16.77
C SER A 855 -19.85 38.31 -17.98
N ARG A 856 -18.69 37.63 -17.94
CA ARG A 856 -18.21 36.79 -19.06
C ARG A 856 -19.15 35.63 -19.40
N TRP A 857 -20.01 35.27 -18.46
CA TRP A 857 -20.98 34.19 -18.59
C TRP A 857 -22.34 34.66 -19.08
N ILE A 858 -22.50 35.96 -19.37
CA ILE A 858 -23.73 36.55 -19.86
C ILE A 858 -23.46 37.18 -21.23
N THR A 859 -24.31 36.83 -22.19
CA THR A 859 -24.29 37.41 -23.54
C THR A 859 -24.88 38.81 -23.55
N ALA A 860 -24.67 39.57 -24.63
CA ALA A 860 -25.23 40.91 -24.77
C ALA A 860 -26.77 40.97 -24.63
N ASP A 861 -27.47 39.87 -24.93
CA ASP A 861 -28.94 39.73 -24.81
C ASP A 861 -29.40 39.23 -23.42
N ASP A 862 -28.56 39.31 -22.39
CA ASP A 862 -28.84 38.86 -21.01
C ASP A 862 -29.24 37.36 -20.91
N LYS A 863 -28.58 36.54 -21.73
CA LYS A 863 -28.69 35.07 -21.71
C LYS A 863 -27.37 34.45 -21.23
N LEU A 864 -27.45 33.32 -20.54
CA LEU A 864 -26.28 32.56 -20.13
C LEU A 864 -25.49 32.10 -21.37
N ALA A 865 -24.20 32.40 -21.41
CA ALA A 865 -23.31 32.03 -22.48
C ALA A 865 -23.14 30.50 -22.55
N PRO A 866 -22.95 29.92 -23.74
CA PRO A 866 -22.64 28.50 -23.88
C PRO A 866 -21.37 28.13 -23.12
N MET A 867 -21.38 26.97 -22.45
CA MET A 867 -20.22 26.49 -21.71
C MET A 867 -19.02 26.29 -22.64
N PRO A 868 -17.85 26.91 -22.36
CA PRO A 868 -16.64 26.70 -23.15
C PRO A 868 -16.22 25.24 -23.15
N THR A 869 -16.38 24.54 -24.29
CA THR A 869 -16.11 23.10 -24.38
C THR A 869 -14.65 22.82 -24.08
N GLY A 870 -14.40 22.00 -23.06
CA GLY A 870 -13.06 21.60 -22.65
C GLY A 870 -12.28 22.65 -21.86
N ALA A 871 -12.65 23.94 -21.91
CA ALA A 871 -11.99 25.02 -21.19
C ALA A 871 -12.58 25.27 -19.79
N PHE A 872 -13.82 24.84 -19.55
CA PHE A 872 -14.46 24.92 -18.23
C PHE A 872 -15.04 23.57 -17.81
N LEU A 873 -14.47 22.99 -16.75
CA LEU A 873 -14.68 21.60 -16.32
C LEU A 873 -14.81 21.43 -14.78
N PRO A 874 -15.48 22.30 -14.02
CA PRO A 874 -15.56 22.16 -12.56
C PRO A 874 -16.29 20.88 -12.11
N TRP A 875 -17.17 20.34 -12.94
CA TRP A 875 -17.86 19.05 -12.73
C TRP A 875 -17.28 17.90 -13.58
N ALA A 876 -16.09 18.08 -14.14
CA ALA A 876 -15.54 17.28 -15.24
C ALA A 876 -16.48 17.24 -16.47
N ALA A 877 -16.22 16.34 -17.43
CA ALA A 877 -17.04 16.15 -18.62
C ALA A 877 -17.17 14.66 -19.00
N GLY A 878 -17.98 14.41 -20.02
CA GLY A 878 -18.19 13.07 -20.58
C GLY A 878 -18.99 12.14 -19.65
N PRO A 879 -18.86 10.81 -19.81
CA PRO A 879 -19.67 9.85 -19.06
C PRO A 879 -19.52 9.90 -17.54
N ARG A 880 -18.43 10.51 -17.06
CA ARG A 880 -18.07 10.63 -15.63
C ARG A 880 -18.39 12.02 -15.06
N VAL A 881 -19.15 12.86 -15.77
CA VAL A 881 -19.61 14.17 -15.28
C VAL A 881 -20.30 14.03 -13.91
N CYS A 882 -20.08 15.00 -13.01
CA CYS A 882 -20.70 14.99 -11.69
C CYS A 882 -22.23 14.84 -11.80
N PRO A 883 -22.86 13.84 -11.14
CA PRO A 883 -24.31 13.70 -11.17
C PRO A 883 -24.99 14.82 -10.37
N GLY A 884 -24.34 15.31 -9.30
CA GLY A 884 -24.82 16.42 -8.48
C GLY A 884 -24.60 17.81 -9.07
N LYS A 885 -24.26 17.94 -10.36
CA LYS A 885 -24.06 19.25 -11.00
C LYS A 885 -25.29 20.14 -10.81
N LYS A 886 -26.47 19.66 -11.21
CA LYS A 886 -27.74 20.40 -11.09
C LYS A 886 -28.07 20.70 -9.64
N PHE A 887 -28.00 19.70 -8.76
CA PHE A 887 -28.18 19.85 -7.31
C PHE A 887 -27.37 21.05 -6.76
N SER A 888 -26.06 21.09 -7.02
CA SER A 888 -25.19 22.18 -6.53
C SER A 888 -25.53 23.55 -7.12
N GLN A 889 -26.00 23.60 -8.37
CA GLN A 889 -26.41 24.86 -9.01
C GLN A 889 -27.70 25.38 -8.38
N VAL A 890 -28.65 24.49 -8.08
CA VAL A 890 -29.93 24.84 -7.47
C VAL A 890 -29.73 25.34 -6.05
N GLU A 891 -28.95 24.61 -5.23
CA GLU A 891 -28.58 25.04 -3.88
C GLU A 891 -27.91 26.41 -3.90
N PHE A 892 -26.89 26.59 -4.75
CA PHE A 892 -26.16 27.85 -4.85
C PHE A 892 -27.07 29.02 -5.22
N VAL A 893 -27.91 28.85 -6.25
CA VAL A 893 -28.81 29.93 -6.72
C VAL A 893 -29.86 30.25 -5.66
N ALA A 894 -30.44 29.26 -4.99
CA ALA A 894 -31.40 29.50 -3.91
C ALA A 894 -30.80 30.30 -2.75
N VAL A 895 -29.61 29.90 -2.27
CA VAL A 895 -28.92 30.60 -1.17
C VAL A 895 -28.56 32.02 -1.56
N MET A 896 -27.99 32.22 -2.75
CA MET A 896 -27.58 33.53 -3.23
C MET A 896 -28.78 34.43 -3.55
N ALA A 897 -29.90 33.88 -4.02
CA ALA A 897 -31.14 34.64 -4.21
C ALA A 897 -31.69 35.14 -2.86
N CYS A 898 -31.69 34.32 -1.82
CA CYS A 898 -32.07 34.74 -0.47
C CYS A 898 -31.15 35.84 0.07
N LEU A 899 -29.83 35.69 -0.11
CA LEU A 899 -28.86 36.71 0.28
C LEU A 899 -29.14 38.01 -0.47
N LEU A 900 -29.17 37.97 -1.81
CA LEU A 900 -29.24 39.17 -2.64
C LEU A 900 -30.59 39.86 -2.56
N LYS A 901 -31.71 39.17 -2.32
CA LYS A 901 -33.03 39.82 -2.24
C LYS A 901 -33.14 40.74 -1.02
N ASP A 902 -32.79 40.24 0.16
CA ASP A 902 -33.06 40.93 1.43
C ASP A 902 -31.81 41.54 2.07
N TYR A 903 -30.62 41.13 1.65
CA TYR A 903 -29.36 41.44 2.33
C TYR A 903 -28.22 41.81 1.36
N THR A 904 -27.16 42.38 1.91
CA THR A 904 -25.90 42.67 1.23
C THR A 904 -24.78 42.33 2.19
N VAL A 905 -23.72 41.70 1.70
CA VAL A 905 -22.50 41.45 2.45
C VAL A 905 -21.44 42.48 2.09
N GLU A 906 -20.77 43.02 3.09
CA GLU A 906 -19.68 43.98 2.92
C GLU A 906 -18.50 43.64 3.84
N PRO A 907 -17.28 44.16 3.58
CA PRO A 907 -16.16 43.99 4.50
C PRO A 907 -16.46 44.65 5.86
N ASP A 908 -16.01 44.03 6.94
CA ASP A 908 -16.13 44.59 8.30
C ASP A 908 -15.13 45.74 8.51
N ALA A 909 -15.48 46.92 8.00
CA ALA A 909 -14.67 48.15 8.11
C ALA A 909 -15.55 49.41 8.17
N GLU A 910 -15.15 50.41 8.97
CA GLU A 910 -15.86 51.69 9.10
C GLU A 910 -15.19 52.77 8.22
N GLY A 911 -15.97 53.45 7.37
CA GLY A 911 -15.48 54.51 6.46
C GLY A 911 -15.00 54.02 5.08
N ASP A 912 -15.24 54.80 4.02
CA ASP A 912 -15.08 54.35 2.62
C ASP A 912 -13.65 53.95 2.24
N HIS A 913 -12.64 54.71 2.67
CA HIS A 913 -11.23 54.38 2.43
C HIS A 913 -10.82 53.06 3.12
N LEU A 914 -11.38 52.78 4.30
CA LEU A 914 -11.12 51.54 5.02
C LEU A 914 -11.88 50.36 4.40
N LYS A 915 -13.06 50.59 3.81
CA LYS A 915 -13.79 49.58 3.03
C LYS A 915 -13.03 49.14 1.78
N GLU A 916 -12.44 50.07 1.01
CA GLU A 916 -11.66 49.70 -0.18
C GLU A 916 -10.41 48.88 0.20
N ALA A 917 -9.70 49.29 1.26
CA ALA A 917 -8.57 48.52 1.79
C ALA A 917 -8.99 47.13 2.29
N ALA A 918 -10.15 47.03 2.96
CA ALA A 918 -10.69 45.76 3.43
C ALA A 918 -11.15 44.85 2.29
N SER A 919 -11.76 45.37 1.23
CA SER A 919 -12.09 44.60 0.02
C SER A 919 -10.84 44.00 -0.64
N LYS A 920 -9.76 44.79 -0.76
CA LYS A 920 -8.47 44.29 -1.26
C LYS A 920 -7.91 43.19 -0.35
N ALA A 921 -7.98 43.36 0.97
CA ALA A 921 -7.55 42.34 1.93
C ALA A 921 -8.37 41.04 1.82
N LEU A 922 -9.69 41.12 1.64
CA LEU A 922 -10.55 39.95 1.42
C LEU A 922 -10.16 39.19 0.15
N MET A 923 -9.87 39.88 -0.95
CA MET A 923 -9.41 39.24 -2.19
C MET A 923 -8.08 38.51 -2.00
N GLU A 924 -7.14 39.11 -1.27
CA GLU A 924 -5.85 38.48 -0.98
C GLU A 924 -5.99 37.27 -0.05
N GLU A 925 -6.86 37.32 0.96
CA GLU A 925 -7.14 36.17 1.82
C GLU A 925 -7.90 35.06 1.05
N ALA A 926 -8.79 35.39 0.11
CA ALA A 926 -9.42 34.41 -0.76
C ALA A 926 -8.39 33.67 -1.64
N LYS A 927 -7.42 34.40 -2.21
CA LYS A 927 -6.31 33.83 -2.99
C LYS A 927 -5.39 32.95 -2.14
N GLN A 928 -5.29 33.21 -0.84
CA GLN A 928 -4.60 32.31 0.10
C GLN A 928 -5.48 31.09 0.37
N SER A 929 -5.49 30.16 -0.58
CA SER A 929 -6.20 28.89 -0.45
C SER A 929 -5.26 27.74 -0.11
N SER A 930 -5.76 26.72 0.57
CA SER A 930 -5.05 25.46 0.80
C SER A 930 -5.90 24.28 0.33
N PHE A 931 -5.25 23.20 -0.05
CA PHE A 931 -5.90 21.99 -0.49
C PHE A 931 -5.72 20.85 0.51
N ASN A 932 -6.80 20.61 1.25
CA ASN A 932 -6.95 19.45 2.13
C ASN A 932 -8.10 18.61 1.60
N PHE A 933 -7.82 17.78 0.59
CA PHE A 933 -8.78 17.01 -0.22
C PHE A 933 -9.68 17.86 -1.16
N LEU A 934 -10.08 19.05 -0.72
CA LEU A 934 -10.76 20.09 -1.50
C LEU A 934 -10.09 21.45 -1.27
N LEU A 935 -10.29 22.38 -2.19
CA LEU A 935 -9.83 23.77 -2.07
C LEU A 935 -10.63 24.52 -0.99
N LYS A 936 -9.94 25.11 -0.02
CA LYS A 936 -10.52 25.85 1.11
C LYS A 936 -9.70 27.13 1.38
N VAL A 937 -10.33 28.17 1.91
CA VAL A 937 -9.61 29.37 2.38
C VAL A 937 -8.62 28.94 3.46
N LYS A 938 -7.38 29.42 3.40
CA LYS A 938 -6.31 29.00 4.32
C LYS A 938 -6.47 29.58 5.72
N HIS A 939 -6.98 30.80 5.80
CA HIS A 939 -7.18 31.56 7.04
C HIS A 939 -8.63 32.05 7.17
N PRO A 940 -9.62 31.14 7.28
CA PRO A 940 -11.03 31.51 7.32
C PRO A 940 -11.38 32.41 8.52
N GLU A 941 -10.60 32.35 9.61
CA GLU A 941 -10.74 33.20 10.79
C GLU A 941 -10.45 34.68 10.55
N LYS A 942 -9.70 35.01 9.49
CA LYS A 942 -9.40 36.39 9.10
C LYS A 942 -10.50 37.01 8.23
N ILE A 943 -11.39 36.20 7.69
CA ILE A 943 -12.52 36.66 6.90
C ILE A 943 -13.58 37.23 7.85
N LYS A 944 -13.73 38.56 7.82
CA LYS A 944 -14.71 39.31 8.59
C LYS A 944 -15.60 40.12 7.67
N LEU A 945 -16.90 39.81 7.68
CA LEU A 945 -17.90 40.46 6.85
C LEU A 945 -18.99 41.07 7.74
N ARG A 946 -19.77 42.00 7.21
CA ARG A 946 -21.05 42.42 7.79
C ARG A 946 -22.17 42.06 6.83
N CYS A 947 -23.25 41.49 7.37
CA CYS A 947 -24.48 41.24 6.64
C CYS A 947 -25.46 42.36 6.98
N VAL A 948 -25.81 43.17 5.98
CA VAL A 948 -26.66 44.35 6.14
C VAL A 948 -27.96 44.12 5.39
N ARG A 949 -29.09 44.45 6.00
CA ARG A 949 -30.39 44.35 5.34
C ARG A 949 -30.51 45.42 4.25
N ARG A 950 -30.97 45.04 3.05
CA ARG A 950 -31.27 45.98 1.96
C ARG A 950 -32.53 46.78 2.30
N VAL A 951 -32.54 48.05 1.93
CA VAL A 951 -33.65 49.00 2.14
C VAL A 951 -34.45 49.14 0.86
#